data_AF-A0A1Q5T504-F1
#
_entry.id   AF-A0A1Q5T504-F1
#
_cell.length_a   1.000
_cell.length_b   1.000
_cell.length_c   1.000
_cell.angle_alpha   90.00
_cell.angle_beta   90.00
_cell.angle_gamma   90.00
#
_symmetry.space_group_name_H-M   'P 1'
#
loop_
_entity.id
_entity.type
_entity.pdbx_description
1 polymer ?
#
loop_
_entity_poly.entity_id
_entity_poly.type
_entity_poly.pdbx_seq_one_letter_code
_entity_poly.pdbx_strand_id
1 'polypeptide(L)'
;MNVNDIDGNKGVLVMGNIAIERPSLRLWLSKMIDMHDQLQSADDQEHADKVKQLIEKAASGELIVAFCGHFSAGKSSLINALLGEPLLPSSPIPTSANLVKVKAGPDYVRVFFHRDEPVEYEPPYDPDLIRAQCRDGETIEWIEISRTTDAIPPGVAILDTPGIDSTDDAHRLATESALHLADVVFYVMDYNHVQAELNFQFTKQLTDEGKTVYLIINQIDKHRDDELPFAEFRASAAEAFRRWGVEAARLFFLSLKAPSHPHNEWHELVTCLRRLFADKEEWLVRGAESALKRIAAGHLEHLRARHEPLEQEIEARLEALGGADDEAAAIAELDRLEAELADWQTAPARAEGAFRSELERVLQNAYLMPFETRERAEAYLQAMQPNFKVGLLFAKTKTEQERKRRLEAFYESVKAQAAAQIEWHVRQLLVQFGKEWHADDAWLSECQQWTAEWDETMLAGLVKQGAESSGAALLNYTDEVAAALKKRYRDSALALFAELKEQIAKRAAAQTETLNGQLSAAREKVELAARLARLRAERDERRRAFEQLIAAPCESASLDENRLAALTAPPVFRKARHAEAAKPQAASKPAETSRLSVKEQALGQEAAGLGVSERADEARTLSSGGKQRSEEAAERLEEAVAWLERSEMLGRFAGPLRDKARRLRERSFTVALFGAFSAGKSSLANALLGAPLLPSSPNPTTAAISKIAPPDHKHPHGTAVVKVKSEPKIWTDVQSSLRQCGHEADTWDEALRLCARLAESGAEHPAQKPHVAFLAAAAAGYERMNGRFGEIVSIGWEELETYVADEAVSCFLDEVVLYADCPLTRQGVTLVDTPGVDSLNARHTGVAFHYMKHADALLFVTYYNHAFSKADREFLLQLGRVKDTFALDKMFFVINAADLAQSKEELEAVISYMNGELARFGIRFPRLYALSSRLALAEKTGAEPGPRGVLADSGLSAFETDFFRFLTEELAEVAVESAYAELERARRTAEEFARAAGQSEAEKAEKRQALEAVKTKMHAVLAGIDDAYGRQALRQEVDELLYYVKQRVFFRLNDMFKEAFNPAVLRDDQGPARRALERCLDELLASVGFDLAQELRATSLRVESFLHKQLAEQFSRLFHELRRFDDALALTPPEPFAFSAPEFANALGDVDRARFAKALSLYKNAKSFFERDEKRRMKEEIEAALVEPIDAYLAEQKERLVATYAEQYKAAVAALSAALAEQVDSYMEGLLAVLSATADHEALARIEAALRGLLSGRGGEAR
;
A
#
# COMPACT_ATOMS: atom_id res chain seq x y z
N MET A 1 -72.68 50.24 19.22
CA MET A 1 -73.33 50.73 18.00
C MET A 1 -72.61 50.11 16.81
N ASN A 2 -73.27 49.14 16.19
CA ASN A 2 -73.28 48.75 14.78
C ASN A 2 -72.15 49.12 13.79
N VAL A 3 -71.68 48.04 13.12
CA VAL A 3 -71.61 47.78 11.66
C VAL A 3 -70.25 47.85 10.95
N ASN A 4 -69.78 46.64 10.58
CA ASN A 4 -69.17 46.12 9.34
C ASN A 4 -68.01 46.86 8.64
N ASP A 5 -67.08 46.23 7.91
CA ASP A 5 -66.54 44.87 7.74
C ASP A 5 -65.44 44.99 6.64
N ILE A 6 -64.52 44.00 6.57
CA ILE A 6 -63.73 43.56 5.40
C ILE A 6 -62.33 44.15 5.09
N ASP A 7 -61.42 43.17 5.02
CA ASP A 7 -60.17 42.96 4.25
C ASP A 7 -58.79 43.35 4.80
N GLY A 8 -58.03 42.29 5.06
CA GLY A 8 -56.63 42.30 5.39
C GLY A 8 -55.72 42.37 4.17
N ASN A 9 -54.51 42.86 4.42
CA ASN A 9 -53.36 42.60 3.57
C ASN A 9 -52.18 42.17 4.44
N LYS A 10 -51.45 41.18 3.92
CA LYS A 10 -50.37 40.43 4.54
C LYS A 10 -49.18 41.33 4.85
N GLY A 11 -48.78 41.38 6.12
CA GLY A 11 -47.45 41.83 6.52
C GLY A 11 -46.44 40.71 6.29
N VAL A 12 -45.52 40.93 5.35
CA VAL A 12 -44.31 40.11 5.17
C VAL A 12 -43.40 40.38 6.36
N LEU A 13 -43.23 39.37 7.22
CA LEU A 13 -42.18 39.33 8.24
C LEU A 13 -40.84 39.06 7.54
N VAL A 14 -40.07 40.12 7.33
CA VAL A 14 -38.65 40.06 6.94
C VAL A 14 -37.88 39.48 8.12
N MET A 15 -37.36 38.26 8.00
CA MET A 15 -36.49 37.64 8.99
C MET A 15 -35.01 37.98 8.70
N GLY A 16 -34.36 38.58 9.70
CA GLY A 16 -32.93 38.45 10.03
C GLY A 16 -31.89 38.72 8.93
N ASN A 17 -31.49 39.98 8.77
CA ASN A 17 -30.20 40.32 8.16
C ASN A 17 -29.05 39.70 8.99
N ILE A 18 -28.13 38.98 8.34
CA ILE A 18 -26.86 38.54 8.94
C ILE A 18 -25.98 39.79 9.09
N ALA A 19 -26.17 40.55 10.17
CA ALA A 19 -25.31 41.68 10.50
C ALA A 19 -23.98 41.15 11.06
N ILE A 20 -22.98 41.00 10.20
CA ILE A 20 -21.60 40.68 10.63
C ILE A 20 -21.03 41.93 11.31
N GLU A 21 -21.10 42.08 12.63
CA GLU A 21 -20.59 43.27 13.35
C GLU A 21 -19.04 43.34 13.46
N ARG A 22 -18.28 42.45 12.80
CA ARG A 22 -16.83 42.26 13.02
C ARG A 22 -15.96 42.84 11.88
N PRO A 23 -15.22 43.94 12.09
CA PRO A 23 -14.50 44.64 11.02
C PRO A 23 -13.30 43.86 10.43
N SER A 24 -12.66 42.95 11.17
CA SER A 24 -11.51 42.16 10.69
C SER A 24 -11.89 41.01 9.74
N LEU A 25 -13.03 40.35 9.95
CA LEU A 25 -13.52 39.24 9.13
C LEU A 25 -14.24 39.70 7.86
N ARG A 26 -14.96 40.83 7.92
CA ARG A 26 -15.59 41.46 6.73
C ARG A 26 -14.59 41.69 5.60
N LEU A 27 -13.35 41.98 5.98
CA LEU A 27 -12.27 42.23 5.05
C LEU A 27 -11.79 40.98 4.32
N TRP A 28 -11.65 39.87 5.06
CA TRP A 28 -11.33 38.58 4.48
C TRP A 28 -12.47 38.03 3.61
N LEU A 29 -13.73 38.30 3.98
CA LEU A 29 -14.88 37.97 3.14
C LEU A 29 -14.84 38.68 1.78
N SER A 30 -14.45 39.95 1.73
CA SER A 30 -14.25 40.68 0.46
C SER A 30 -13.18 39.99 -0.39
N LYS A 31 -12.02 39.65 0.20
CA LYS A 31 -10.92 38.95 -0.50
C LYS A 31 -11.35 37.57 -1.01
N MET A 32 -12.15 36.85 -0.24
CA MET A 32 -12.68 35.54 -0.64
C MET A 32 -13.67 35.67 -1.82
N ILE A 33 -14.56 36.66 -1.80
CA ILE A 33 -15.50 36.91 -2.91
C ILE A 33 -14.71 37.24 -4.19
N ASP A 34 -13.70 38.10 -4.10
CA ASP A 34 -12.85 38.44 -5.25
C ASP A 34 -12.10 37.20 -5.79
N MET A 35 -11.56 36.35 -4.91
CA MET A 35 -10.90 35.11 -5.34
C MET A 35 -11.90 34.13 -5.96
N HIS A 36 -13.09 33.98 -5.39
CA HIS A 36 -14.15 33.12 -5.92
C HIS A 36 -14.52 33.53 -7.36
N ASP A 37 -14.74 34.82 -7.60
CA ASP A 37 -15.11 35.32 -8.93
C ASP A 37 -13.94 35.18 -9.93
N GLN A 38 -12.69 35.38 -9.48
CA GLN A 38 -11.50 35.12 -10.30
C GLN A 38 -11.35 33.64 -10.68
N LEU A 39 -11.66 32.71 -9.77
CA LEU A 39 -11.62 31.26 -10.03
C LEU A 39 -12.76 30.83 -10.97
N GLN A 40 -13.98 31.36 -10.79
CA GLN A 40 -15.09 31.13 -11.72
C GLN A 40 -14.77 31.62 -13.14
N SER A 41 -14.16 32.80 -13.26
CA SER A 41 -13.74 33.33 -14.57
C SER A 41 -12.66 32.48 -15.26
N ALA A 42 -11.91 31.70 -14.47
CA ALA A 42 -10.85 30.79 -14.93
C ALA A 42 -11.33 29.34 -15.16
N ASP A 43 -12.64 29.08 -15.04
CA ASP A 43 -13.26 27.75 -15.18
C ASP A 43 -12.77 26.71 -14.16
N ASP A 44 -12.28 27.16 -12.99
CA ASP A 44 -11.87 26.29 -11.88
C ASP A 44 -13.00 26.19 -10.83
N GLN A 45 -14.01 25.39 -11.16
CA GLN A 45 -15.19 25.23 -10.31
C GLN A 45 -14.85 24.57 -8.96
N GLU A 46 -13.85 23.66 -8.92
CA GLU A 46 -13.50 22.94 -7.71
C GLU A 46 -12.94 23.89 -6.63
N HIS A 47 -11.98 24.72 -7.00
CA HIS A 47 -11.42 25.69 -6.06
C HIS A 47 -12.41 26.82 -5.76
N ALA A 48 -13.25 27.23 -6.72
CA ALA A 48 -14.33 28.18 -6.48
C ALA A 48 -15.31 27.66 -5.41
N ASP A 49 -15.73 26.39 -5.48
CA ASP A 49 -16.61 25.77 -4.49
C ASP A 49 -15.95 25.73 -3.09
N LYS A 50 -14.64 25.45 -3.01
CA LYS A 50 -13.88 25.51 -1.75
C LYS A 50 -13.85 26.93 -1.16
N VAL A 51 -13.69 27.97 -2.00
CA VAL A 51 -13.77 29.37 -1.54
C VAL A 51 -15.19 29.70 -1.09
N LYS A 52 -16.22 29.22 -1.78
CA LYS A 52 -17.61 29.41 -1.36
C LYS A 52 -17.87 28.81 0.04
N GLN A 53 -17.44 27.59 0.29
CA GLN A 53 -17.53 26.97 1.63
C GLN A 53 -16.77 27.79 2.69
N LEU A 54 -15.62 28.36 2.33
CA LEU A 54 -14.87 29.25 3.21
C LEU A 54 -15.60 30.58 3.47
N ILE A 55 -16.30 31.14 2.48
CA ILE A 55 -17.16 32.31 2.62
C ILE A 55 -18.32 32.02 3.56
N GLU A 56 -19.02 30.89 3.38
CA GLU A 56 -20.11 30.45 4.25
C GLU A 56 -19.65 30.33 5.71
N LYS A 57 -18.48 29.74 5.93
CA LYS A 57 -17.84 29.63 7.25
C LYS A 57 -17.44 30.99 7.83
N ALA A 58 -16.76 31.84 7.05
CA ALA A 58 -16.33 33.16 7.53
C ALA A 58 -17.52 34.09 7.83
N ALA A 59 -18.62 33.94 7.08
CA ALA A 59 -19.87 34.68 7.28
C ALA A 59 -20.62 34.23 8.54
N SER A 60 -20.58 32.93 8.88
CA SER A 60 -21.15 32.44 10.14
C SER A 60 -20.38 32.95 11.37
N GLY A 61 -19.09 33.27 11.19
CA GLY A 61 -18.22 33.75 12.26
C GLY A 61 -18.03 32.73 13.39
N GLU A 62 -18.24 31.46 13.08
CA GLU A 62 -18.12 30.31 13.98
C GLU A 62 -16.68 29.76 13.94
N LEU A 63 -15.99 29.76 15.08
CA LEU A 63 -14.72 29.05 15.25
C LEU A 63 -15.01 27.55 15.34
N ILE A 64 -14.49 26.76 14.40
CA ILE A 64 -14.74 25.30 14.36
C ILE A 64 -13.54 24.56 14.96
N VAL A 65 -13.78 23.89 16.10
CA VAL A 65 -12.80 23.05 16.77
C VAL A 65 -13.18 21.58 16.58
N ALA A 66 -12.34 20.82 15.86
CA ALA A 66 -12.61 19.42 15.58
C ALA A 66 -11.89 18.49 16.54
N PHE A 67 -12.59 17.46 17.02
CA PHE A 67 -12.02 16.33 17.74
C PHE A 67 -12.02 15.10 16.82
N CYS A 68 -10.83 14.60 16.49
CA CYS A 68 -10.64 13.46 15.59
C CYS A 68 -9.66 12.45 16.20
N GLY A 69 -9.56 11.25 15.62
CA GLY A 69 -8.72 10.17 16.16
C GLY A 69 -9.35 8.78 15.99
N HIS A 70 -8.67 7.74 16.46
CA HIS A 70 -9.11 6.34 16.30
C HIS A 70 -10.43 6.03 16.99
N PHE A 71 -11.04 4.93 16.57
CA PHE A 71 -12.21 4.35 17.21
C PHE A 71 -11.91 4.06 18.69
N SER A 72 -12.90 4.25 19.56
CA SER A 72 -12.76 4.09 21.03
C SER A 72 -11.71 4.98 21.74
N ALA A 73 -11.10 5.97 21.08
CA ALA A 73 -10.14 6.89 21.73
C ALA A 73 -10.78 7.84 22.78
N GLY A 74 -12.10 7.90 22.84
CA GLY A 74 -12.86 8.69 23.81
C GLY A 74 -13.20 10.13 23.38
N LYS A 75 -13.29 10.38 22.06
CA LYS A 75 -13.64 11.69 21.46
C LYS A 75 -15.00 12.21 21.96
N SER A 76 -16.07 11.47 21.70
CA SER A 76 -17.43 11.83 22.11
C SER A 76 -17.57 11.91 23.64
N SER A 77 -16.87 11.05 24.39
CA SER A 77 -16.80 11.14 25.86
C SER A 77 -16.14 12.42 26.34
N LEU A 78 -15.08 12.87 25.67
CA LEU A 78 -14.38 14.12 26.00
C LEU A 78 -15.24 15.34 25.69
N ILE A 79 -15.99 15.32 24.57
CA ILE A 79 -16.95 16.37 24.24
C ILE A 79 -18.09 16.40 25.27
N ASN A 80 -18.66 15.25 25.63
CA ASN A 80 -19.69 15.17 26.68
C ASN A 80 -19.17 15.69 28.04
N ALA A 81 -17.93 15.34 28.41
CA ALA A 81 -17.30 15.85 29.64
C ALA A 81 -17.09 17.36 29.60
N LEU A 82 -16.78 17.94 28.44
CA LEU A 82 -16.68 19.38 28.23
C LEU A 82 -18.04 20.07 28.35
N LEU A 83 -19.10 19.46 27.80
CA LEU A 83 -20.47 19.97 27.84
C LEU A 83 -21.12 19.83 29.23
N GLY A 84 -20.68 18.86 30.03
CA GLY A 84 -21.27 18.52 31.33
C GLY A 84 -22.52 17.63 31.24
N GLU A 85 -22.89 17.17 30.04
CA GLU A 85 -24.05 16.30 29.80
C GLU A 85 -23.76 15.20 28.75
N PRO A 86 -24.38 14.00 28.83
CA PRO A 86 -24.13 12.88 27.93
C PRO A 86 -24.94 12.99 26.62
N LEU A 87 -24.61 14.00 25.81
CA LEU A 87 -25.32 14.35 24.57
C LEU A 87 -25.01 13.36 23.43
N LEU A 88 -23.74 13.09 23.18
CA LEU A 88 -23.26 12.22 22.09
C LEU A 88 -23.20 10.75 22.56
N PRO A 89 -23.47 9.76 21.68
CA PRO A 89 -23.29 8.35 22.05
C PRO A 89 -21.80 8.05 22.31
N SER A 90 -21.47 7.53 23.49
CA SER A 90 -20.14 7.00 23.79
C SER A 90 -20.23 5.47 23.94
N SER A 91 -19.63 4.72 23.03
CA SER A 91 -19.53 3.25 23.15
C SER A 91 -18.22 2.73 22.52
N PRO A 92 -17.68 1.61 23.03
CA PRO A 92 -16.45 0.97 22.54
C PRO A 92 -16.66 0.16 21.26
N ILE A 93 -17.87 0.15 20.70
CA ILE A 93 -18.26 -0.45 19.41
C ILE A 93 -18.43 0.68 18.39
N PRO A 94 -18.09 0.51 17.09
CA PRO A 94 -18.25 1.54 16.05
C PRO A 94 -19.54 2.36 16.17
N THR A 95 -19.47 3.58 16.74
CA THR A 95 -20.67 4.34 17.13
C THR A 95 -20.81 5.73 16.51
N SER A 96 -19.76 6.30 15.92
CA SER A 96 -19.87 7.52 15.12
C SER A 96 -19.66 7.20 13.64
N ALA A 97 -20.75 6.84 12.97
CA ALA A 97 -20.75 6.72 11.52
C ALA A 97 -20.87 8.11 10.84
N ASN A 98 -21.38 9.10 11.58
CA ASN A 98 -21.74 10.43 11.08
C ASN A 98 -20.94 11.55 11.75
N LEU A 99 -20.72 12.63 11.02
CA LEU A 99 -20.16 13.87 11.53
C LEU A 99 -21.18 14.60 12.41
N VAL A 100 -20.82 14.98 13.64
CA VAL A 100 -21.73 15.70 14.55
C VAL A 100 -21.15 17.06 14.94
N LYS A 101 -21.87 18.13 14.63
CA LYS A 101 -21.53 19.50 14.99
C LYS A 101 -22.35 19.95 16.19
N VAL A 102 -21.70 20.30 17.29
CA VAL A 102 -22.32 20.83 18.51
C VAL A 102 -22.01 22.32 18.65
N LYS A 103 -23.01 23.17 18.88
CA LYS A 103 -22.81 24.60 19.08
C LYS A 103 -23.75 25.22 20.12
N ALA A 104 -23.39 26.41 20.58
CA ALA A 104 -24.22 27.20 21.49
C ALA A 104 -25.29 27.99 20.74
N GLY A 105 -26.55 27.89 21.18
CA GLY A 105 -27.67 28.55 20.54
C GLY A 105 -29.03 28.05 21.05
N PRO A 106 -30.15 28.45 20.42
CA PRO A 106 -31.47 27.91 20.74
C PRO A 106 -31.52 26.41 20.48
N ASP A 107 -32.22 25.66 21.33
CA ASP A 107 -32.23 24.21 21.26
C ASP A 107 -32.89 23.68 19.98
N TYR A 108 -32.14 22.93 19.15
CA TYR A 108 -32.64 22.21 17.98
C TYR A 108 -31.68 21.09 17.56
N VAL A 109 -32.18 20.14 16.78
CA VAL A 109 -31.37 19.14 16.07
C VAL A 109 -31.70 19.20 14.59
N ARG A 110 -30.69 19.33 13.73
CA ARG A 110 -30.83 19.25 12.28
C ARG A 110 -30.10 18.04 11.76
N VAL A 111 -30.76 17.30 10.87
CA VAL A 111 -30.21 16.10 10.24
C VAL A 111 -30.13 16.35 8.75
N PHE A 112 -28.94 16.16 8.19
CA PHE A 112 -28.64 16.31 6.77
C PHE A 112 -28.47 14.91 6.18
N PHE A 113 -29.21 14.59 5.13
CA PHE A 113 -29.22 13.28 4.48
C PHE A 113 -28.43 13.34 3.17
N HIS A 114 -27.80 12.22 2.77
CA HIS A 114 -27.04 12.16 1.52
C HIS A 114 -27.88 12.40 0.25
N ARG A 115 -29.20 12.12 0.31
CA ARG A 115 -30.10 12.13 -0.87
C ARG A 115 -31.45 12.79 -0.62
N ASP A 116 -31.78 13.15 0.62
CA ASP A 116 -33.08 13.70 1.02
C ASP A 116 -32.94 15.13 1.56
N GLU A 117 -34.05 15.86 1.64
CA GLU A 117 -34.07 17.24 2.18
C GLU A 117 -33.72 17.27 3.68
N PRO A 118 -32.98 18.30 4.15
CA PRO A 118 -32.59 18.40 5.56
C PRO A 118 -33.79 18.66 6.47
N VAL A 119 -33.79 17.99 7.62
CA VAL A 119 -34.89 18.02 8.60
C VAL A 119 -34.45 18.73 9.87
N GLU A 120 -35.30 19.62 10.40
CA GLU A 120 -35.12 20.27 11.69
C GLU A 120 -36.14 19.74 12.71
N TYR A 121 -35.64 19.27 13.85
CA TYR A 121 -36.41 18.81 15.00
C TYR A 121 -36.42 19.91 16.09
N GLU A 122 -37.62 20.38 16.43
CA GLU A 122 -37.85 21.34 17.51
C GLU A 122 -38.00 20.60 18.87
N PRO A 123 -37.57 21.20 20.00
CA PRO A 123 -37.76 20.62 21.33
C PRO A 123 -39.25 20.42 21.70
N PRO A 124 -39.59 19.42 22.54
CA PRO A 124 -38.71 18.41 23.14
C PRO A 124 -38.47 17.24 22.18
N TYR A 125 -37.24 16.73 22.16
CA TYR A 125 -36.84 15.58 21.34
C TYR A 125 -36.26 14.43 22.14
N ASP A 126 -36.46 13.20 21.65
CA ASP A 126 -36.05 11.95 22.30
C ASP A 126 -34.52 11.75 22.18
N PRO A 127 -33.78 11.73 23.31
CA PRO A 127 -32.33 11.49 23.29
C PRO A 127 -31.94 10.16 22.65
N ASP A 128 -32.79 9.14 22.72
CA ASP A 128 -32.51 7.81 22.16
C ASP A 128 -32.61 7.82 20.63
N LEU A 129 -33.51 8.63 20.06
CA LEU A 129 -33.62 8.85 18.62
C LEU A 129 -32.38 9.54 18.05
N ILE A 130 -31.87 10.56 18.75
CA ILE A 130 -30.64 11.28 18.34
C ILE A 130 -29.45 10.32 18.38
N ARG A 131 -29.34 9.51 19.43
CA ARG A 131 -28.28 8.50 19.56
C ARG A 131 -28.36 7.43 18.47
N ALA A 132 -29.57 7.02 18.07
CA ALA A 132 -29.76 6.09 16.96
C ALA A 132 -29.35 6.72 15.62
N GLN A 133 -29.74 7.98 15.37
CA GLN A 133 -29.37 8.70 14.14
C GLN A 133 -27.87 9.03 14.05
N CYS A 134 -27.20 9.26 15.17
CA CYS A 134 -25.73 9.40 15.20
C CYS A 134 -24.98 8.13 14.77
N ARG A 135 -25.65 6.97 14.78
CA ARG A 135 -25.10 5.65 14.40
C ARG A 135 -25.45 5.23 12.96
N ASP A 136 -26.35 5.94 12.27
CA ASP A 136 -26.81 5.58 10.92
C ASP A 136 -25.94 6.23 9.82
N GLY A 137 -24.86 5.55 9.48
CA GLY A 137 -23.88 5.96 8.46
C GLY A 137 -24.32 5.84 7.01
N GLU A 138 -25.38 5.10 6.73
CA GLU A 138 -25.78 4.78 5.36
C GLU A 138 -26.67 5.87 4.75
N THR A 139 -27.46 6.56 5.59
CA THR A 139 -28.45 7.53 5.12
C THR A 139 -28.14 8.98 5.48
N ILE A 140 -27.45 9.22 6.60
CA ILE A 140 -27.22 10.55 7.17
C ILE A 140 -25.79 11.00 6.86
N GLU A 141 -25.64 12.23 6.35
CA GLU A 141 -24.36 12.84 6.04
C GLU A 141 -23.73 13.51 7.27
N TRP A 142 -24.49 14.35 7.96
CA TRP A 142 -24.05 14.99 9.21
C TRP A 142 -25.23 15.51 10.06
N ILE A 143 -24.97 15.80 11.33
CA ILE A 143 -25.96 16.25 12.32
C ILE A 143 -25.51 17.56 12.97
N GLU A 144 -26.37 18.58 13.00
CA GLU A 144 -26.18 19.81 13.79
C GLU A 144 -26.98 19.73 15.08
N ILE A 145 -26.33 19.89 16.23
CA ILE A 145 -26.97 19.99 17.54
C ILE A 145 -26.68 21.36 18.12
N SER A 146 -27.73 22.15 18.33
CA SER A 146 -27.66 23.44 19.00
C SER A 146 -28.22 23.32 20.41
N ARG A 147 -27.47 23.81 21.40
CA ARG A 147 -27.83 23.73 22.83
C ARG A 147 -27.60 25.06 23.54
N THR A 148 -28.47 25.36 24.49
CA THR A 148 -28.25 26.45 25.44
C THR A 148 -27.24 25.99 26.52
N THR A 149 -25.96 26.36 26.37
CA THR A 149 -24.88 25.96 27.29
C THR A 149 -23.85 27.08 27.49
N ASP A 150 -23.27 27.16 28.69
CA ASP A 150 -22.14 28.05 29.00
C ASP A 150 -20.77 27.42 28.70
N ALA A 151 -20.73 26.11 28.40
CA ALA A 151 -19.50 25.38 28.12
C ALA A 151 -18.89 25.74 26.76
N ILE A 152 -19.74 26.02 25.78
CA ILE A 152 -19.35 26.50 24.44
C ILE A 152 -19.84 27.95 24.33
N PRO A 153 -18.97 28.95 24.12
CA PRO A 153 -19.42 30.32 23.98
C PRO A 153 -20.08 30.55 22.60
N PRO A 154 -20.97 31.56 22.48
CA PRO A 154 -21.57 31.92 21.19
C PRO A 154 -20.53 32.19 20.10
N GLY A 155 -20.73 31.58 18.93
CA GLY A 155 -19.79 31.66 17.80
C GLY A 155 -18.61 30.68 17.88
N VAL A 156 -18.74 29.61 18.66
CA VAL A 156 -17.84 28.44 18.64
C VAL A 156 -18.68 27.20 18.33
N ALA A 157 -18.15 26.31 17.48
CA ALA A 157 -18.72 25.00 17.19
C ALA A 157 -17.67 23.92 17.42
N ILE A 158 -18.09 22.82 18.04
CA ILE A 158 -17.27 21.62 18.25
C ILE A 158 -17.73 20.55 17.27
N LEU A 159 -16.77 19.94 16.58
CA LEU A 159 -17.03 18.87 15.63
C LEU A 159 -16.55 17.55 16.22
N ASP A 160 -17.45 16.58 16.37
CA ASP A 160 -17.10 15.18 16.61
C ASP A 160 -17.02 14.46 15.26
N THR A 161 -15.86 13.93 14.92
CA THR A 161 -15.67 13.22 13.65
C THR A 161 -15.70 11.71 13.84
N PRO A 162 -16.12 10.94 12.82
CA PRO A 162 -15.93 9.49 12.78
C PRO A 162 -14.47 9.07 13.05
N GLY A 163 -14.28 7.82 13.47
CA GLY A 163 -12.95 7.23 13.67
C GLY A 163 -12.19 7.08 12.34
N ILE A 164 -10.91 7.44 12.32
CA ILE A 164 -10.07 7.40 11.10
C ILE A 164 -9.71 5.98 10.63
N ASP A 165 -9.89 5.00 11.51
CA ASP A 165 -9.71 3.56 11.37
C ASP A 165 -10.99 2.83 10.91
N SER A 166 -12.04 3.57 10.53
CA SER A 166 -13.25 2.99 9.93
C SER A 166 -12.91 2.23 8.64
N THR A 167 -13.54 1.06 8.46
CA THR A 167 -13.41 0.21 7.28
C THR A 167 -14.22 0.70 6.07
N ASP A 168 -15.02 1.74 6.24
CA ASP A 168 -15.79 2.34 5.16
C ASP A 168 -15.06 3.56 4.58
N ASP A 169 -14.68 3.46 3.30
CA ASP A 169 -14.02 4.53 2.56
C ASP A 169 -14.87 5.82 2.52
N ALA A 170 -16.20 5.70 2.55
CA ALA A 170 -17.10 6.85 2.57
C ALA A 170 -16.97 7.65 3.88
N HIS A 171 -16.80 6.95 5.02
CA HIS A 171 -16.64 7.59 6.34
C HIS A 171 -15.28 8.28 6.48
N ARG A 172 -14.21 7.71 5.91
CA ARG A 172 -12.89 8.35 5.91
C ARG A 172 -12.87 9.62 5.05
N LEU A 173 -13.42 9.55 3.84
CA LEU A 173 -13.54 10.70 2.94
C LEU A 173 -14.42 11.80 3.54
N ALA A 174 -15.55 11.46 4.16
CA ALA A 174 -16.39 12.44 4.85
C ALA A 174 -15.67 13.10 6.03
N THR A 175 -14.87 12.34 6.78
CA THR A 175 -14.04 12.86 7.88
C THR A 175 -12.96 13.83 7.36
N GLU A 176 -12.23 13.45 6.31
CA GLU A 176 -11.22 14.30 5.67
C GLU A 176 -11.85 15.57 5.08
N SER A 177 -12.98 15.44 4.39
CA SER A 177 -13.77 16.53 3.80
C SER A 177 -14.56 17.35 4.83
N ALA A 178 -14.50 17.06 6.12
CA ALA A 178 -15.09 17.91 7.16
C ALA A 178 -14.00 18.63 7.97
N LEU A 179 -12.84 17.99 8.13
CA LEU A 179 -11.68 18.56 8.79
C LEU A 179 -11.06 19.73 8.01
N HIS A 180 -11.30 19.86 6.70
CA HIS A 180 -10.83 21.02 5.94
C HIS A 180 -11.44 22.33 6.44
N LEU A 181 -12.64 22.32 7.02
CA LEU A 181 -13.29 23.48 7.63
C LEU A 181 -12.86 23.72 9.09
N ALA A 182 -12.17 22.80 9.75
CA ALA A 182 -11.71 23.02 11.13
C ALA A 182 -10.62 24.10 11.20
N ASP A 183 -10.70 25.00 12.18
CA ASP A 183 -9.64 25.99 12.47
C ASP A 183 -8.54 25.37 13.33
N VAL A 184 -8.96 24.55 14.29
CA VAL A 184 -8.09 23.86 15.25
C VAL A 184 -8.51 22.41 15.34
N VAL A 185 -7.54 21.50 15.37
CA VAL A 185 -7.78 20.06 15.45
C VAL A 185 -7.21 19.51 16.75
N PHE A 186 -8.05 18.86 17.55
CA PHE A 186 -7.67 18.05 18.70
C PHE A 186 -7.69 16.58 18.29
N TYR A 187 -6.51 16.02 18.12
CA TYR A 187 -6.34 14.64 17.73
C TYR A 187 -6.20 13.75 18.98
N VAL A 188 -7.24 12.95 19.26
CA VAL A 188 -7.38 12.10 20.44
C VAL A 188 -6.93 10.68 20.15
N MET A 189 -6.04 10.16 20.97
CA MET A 189 -5.50 8.80 20.89
C MET A 189 -5.68 8.06 22.22
N ASP A 190 -5.86 6.75 22.15
CA ASP A 190 -5.84 5.87 23.32
C ASP A 190 -4.40 5.69 23.81
N TYR A 191 -4.20 5.71 25.14
CA TYR A 191 -2.91 5.46 25.79
C TYR A 191 -2.16 4.24 25.25
N ASN A 192 -2.84 3.13 24.98
CA ASN A 192 -2.19 1.89 24.49
C ASN A 192 -1.80 1.95 23.01
N HIS A 193 -2.38 2.88 22.25
CA HIS A 193 -2.24 2.95 20.79
C HIS A 193 -1.60 4.25 20.30
N VAL A 194 -0.95 5.01 21.18
CA VAL A 194 -0.26 6.26 20.83
C VAL A 194 0.67 6.07 19.63
N GLN A 195 1.41 4.95 19.61
CA GLN A 195 2.39 4.63 18.58
C GLN A 195 1.82 3.86 17.39
N ALA A 196 0.50 3.77 17.25
CA ALA A 196 -0.12 3.18 16.06
C ALA A 196 0.24 4.00 14.81
N GLU A 197 0.62 3.33 13.73
CA GLU A 197 1.10 3.96 12.50
C GLU A 197 0.11 4.96 11.89
N LEU A 198 -1.18 4.60 11.91
CA LEU A 198 -2.25 5.44 11.37
C LEU A 198 -2.35 6.78 12.11
N ASN A 199 -2.00 6.86 13.40
CA ASN A 199 -1.95 8.13 14.14
C ASN A 199 -0.91 9.08 13.54
N PHE A 200 0.28 8.56 13.26
CA PHE A 200 1.37 9.37 12.72
C PHE A 200 1.08 9.84 11.31
N GLN A 201 0.57 8.96 10.44
CA GLN A 201 0.24 9.33 9.06
C GLN A 201 -0.83 10.43 9.01
N PHE A 202 -1.91 10.28 9.78
CA PHE A 202 -3.01 11.25 9.78
C PHE A 202 -2.63 12.59 10.42
N THR A 203 -1.90 12.57 11.53
CA THR A 203 -1.43 13.81 12.18
C THR A 203 -0.38 14.54 11.34
N LYS A 204 0.49 13.81 10.63
CA LYS A 204 1.41 14.38 9.65
C LYS A 204 0.65 15.07 8.53
N GLN A 205 -0.33 14.40 7.92
CA GLN A 205 -1.18 15.02 6.91
C GLN A 205 -1.79 16.33 7.39
N LEU A 206 -2.41 16.35 8.57
CA LEU A 206 -3.03 17.57 9.10
C LEU A 206 -2.01 18.71 9.29
N THR A 207 -0.78 18.36 9.69
CA THR A 207 0.32 19.31 9.86
C THR A 207 0.81 19.83 8.49
N ASP A 208 0.99 18.95 7.51
CA ASP A 208 1.37 19.28 6.12
C ASP A 208 0.29 20.17 5.46
N GLU A 209 -0.97 19.97 5.83
CA GLU A 209 -2.11 20.82 5.43
C GLU A 209 -2.15 22.20 6.12
N GLY A 210 -1.21 22.48 7.03
CA GLY A 210 -1.08 23.74 7.77
C GLY A 210 -2.09 23.90 8.92
N LYS A 211 -2.76 22.83 9.35
CA LYS A 211 -3.68 22.87 10.49
C LYS A 211 -2.90 22.96 11.80
N THR A 212 -3.43 23.70 12.77
CA THR A 212 -2.91 23.64 14.13
C THR A 212 -3.44 22.39 14.81
N VAL A 213 -2.55 21.44 15.09
CA VAL A 213 -2.88 20.15 15.71
C VAL A 213 -2.48 20.13 17.18
N TYR A 214 -3.42 19.82 18.06
CA TYR A 214 -3.20 19.48 19.45
C TYR A 214 -3.35 17.98 19.61
N LEU A 215 -2.40 17.32 20.26
CA LEU A 215 -2.45 15.89 20.51
C LEU A 215 -3.00 15.63 21.92
N ILE A 216 -3.94 14.70 22.05
CA ILE A 216 -4.50 14.27 23.34
C ILE A 216 -4.29 12.78 23.48
N ILE A 217 -3.45 12.37 24.42
CA ILE A 217 -3.37 10.98 24.89
C ILE A 217 -4.39 10.82 26.01
N ASN A 218 -5.49 10.14 25.71
CA ASN A 218 -6.58 9.89 26.65
C ASN A 218 -6.42 8.50 27.31
N GLN A 219 -7.17 8.25 28.37
CA GLN A 219 -7.17 7.01 29.14
C GLN A 219 -5.84 6.72 29.85
N ILE A 220 -5.15 7.76 30.34
CA ILE A 220 -3.88 7.59 31.09
C ILE A 220 -4.05 6.87 32.43
N ASP A 221 -5.28 6.66 32.90
CA ASP A 221 -5.58 5.77 34.04
C ASP A 221 -5.15 4.32 33.81
N LYS A 222 -4.86 3.97 32.55
CA LYS A 222 -4.24 2.69 32.18
C LYS A 222 -2.74 2.64 32.47
N HIS A 223 -2.08 3.79 32.63
CA HIS A 223 -0.64 3.86 32.86
C HIS A 223 -0.24 3.20 34.18
N ARG A 224 0.94 2.58 34.17
CA ARG A 224 1.53 1.86 35.29
C ARG A 224 2.97 2.30 35.44
N ASP A 225 3.22 3.14 36.44
CA ASP A 225 4.56 3.68 36.73
C ASP A 225 5.57 2.58 37.09
N ASP A 226 5.09 1.43 37.56
CA ASP A 226 5.88 0.24 37.88
C ASP A 226 6.37 -0.52 36.64
N GLU A 227 5.67 -0.42 35.50
CA GLU A 227 6.11 -1.01 34.22
C GLU A 227 7.02 -0.04 33.43
N LEU A 228 6.62 1.22 33.33
CA LEU A 228 7.37 2.26 32.62
C LEU A 228 7.10 3.60 33.32
N PRO A 229 8.11 4.33 33.82
CA PRO A 229 7.88 5.63 34.43
C PRO A 229 7.18 6.60 33.47
N PHE A 230 6.14 7.30 33.93
CA PHE A 230 5.36 8.22 33.09
C PHE A 230 6.20 9.27 32.35
N ALA A 231 7.30 9.72 32.97
CA ALA A 231 8.24 10.67 32.37
C ALA A 231 8.92 10.13 31.10
N GLU A 232 9.31 8.85 31.11
CA GLU A 232 9.92 8.18 29.95
C GLU A 232 8.90 7.93 28.86
N PHE A 233 7.69 7.49 29.22
CA PHE A 233 6.58 7.35 28.28
C PHE A 233 6.27 8.67 27.55
N ARG A 234 6.17 9.78 28.29
CA ARG A 234 5.94 11.13 27.74
C ARG A 234 7.04 11.54 26.77
N ALA A 235 8.31 11.28 27.11
CA ALA A 235 9.45 11.59 26.26
C ALA A 235 9.42 10.76 24.96
N SER A 236 9.19 9.45 25.08
CA SER A 236 9.09 8.51 23.96
C SER A 236 7.95 8.89 23.00
N ALA A 237 6.76 9.17 23.52
CA ALA A 237 5.62 9.60 22.70
C ALA A 237 5.92 10.90 21.92
N ALA A 238 6.50 11.91 22.59
CA ALA A 238 6.84 13.17 21.94
C ALA A 238 7.97 13.04 20.90
N GLU A 239 8.94 12.14 21.13
CA GLU A 239 9.98 11.84 20.15
C GLU A 239 9.43 11.10 18.93
N ALA A 240 8.49 10.16 19.11
CA ALA A 240 7.88 9.43 18.02
C ALA A 240 7.18 10.37 17.01
N PHE A 241 6.35 11.32 17.48
CA PHE A 241 5.69 12.31 16.61
C PHE A 241 6.71 13.23 15.90
N ARG A 242 7.77 13.66 16.58
CA ARG A 242 8.84 14.48 15.97
C ARG A 242 9.59 13.74 14.86
N ARG A 243 9.91 12.45 15.05
CA ARG A 243 10.57 11.63 14.01
C ARG A 243 9.71 11.49 12.74
N TRP A 244 8.39 11.59 12.86
CA TRP A 244 7.47 11.60 11.71
C TRP A 244 7.28 12.97 11.07
N GLY A 245 7.87 14.03 11.62
CA GLY A 245 7.71 15.41 11.15
C GLY A 245 6.40 16.07 11.61
N VAL A 246 5.79 15.57 12.68
CA VAL A 246 4.54 16.13 13.23
C VAL A 246 4.86 17.22 14.25
N GLU A 247 4.64 18.48 13.88
CA GLU A 247 4.79 19.64 14.77
C GLU A 247 3.48 19.95 15.51
N ALA A 248 3.20 19.17 16.55
CA ALA A 248 2.05 19.42 17.41
C ALA A 248 2.21 20.70 18.25
N ALA A 249 1.15 21.50 18.34
CA ALA A 249 1.13 22.72 19.17
C ALA A 249 1.31 22.40 20.66
N ARG A 250 0.72 21.30 21.13
CA ARG A 250 0.90 20.72 22.46
C ARG A 250 0.43 19.28 22.50
N LEU A 251 1.03 18.50 23.40
CA LEU A 251 0.59 17.16 23.79
C LEU A 251 -0.02 17.20 25.19
N PHE A 252 -1.25 16.71 25.32
CA PHE A 252 -2.00 16.60 26.58
C PHE A 252 -2.16 15.13 27.01
N PHE A 253 -2.19 14.91 28.32
CA PHE A 253 -2.40 13.60 28.94
C PHE A 253 -3.66 13.64 29.82
N LEU A 254 -4.67 12.83 29.48
CA LEU A 254 -5.98 12.91 30.13
C LEU A 254 -6.50 11.56 30.62
N SER A 255 -7.25 11.60 31.72
CA SER A 255 -8.17 10.54 32.12
C SER A 255 -9.52 11.12 32.50
N LEU A 256 -10.57 10.68 31.80
CA LEU A 256 -11.96 11.00 32.15
C LEU A 256 -12.51 10.05 33.23
N LYS A 257 -11.91 8.87 33.41
CA LYS A 257 -12.32 7.86 34.40
C LYS A 257 -11.74 8.14 35.79
N ALA A 258 -10.51 8.65 35.85
CA ALA A 258 -9.83 9.01 37.10
C ALA A 258 -9.48 10.51 37.12
N PRO A 259 -10.45 11.39 37.42
CA PRO A 259 -10.23 12.85 37.41
C PRO A 259 -9.10 13.31 38.32
N SER A 260 -8.86 12.60 39.43
CA SER A 260 -7.81 12.86 40.40
C SER A 260 -6.45 12.24 40.07
N HIS A 261 -6.28 11.67 38.87
CA HIS A 261 -5.00 11.06 38.48
C HIS A 261 -3.88 12.12 38.46
N PRO A 262 -2.68 11.85 39.02
CA PRO A 262 -1.64 12.87 39.23
C PRO A 262 -1.18 13.59 37.96
N HIS A 263 -1.22 12.89 36.82
CA HIS A 263 -0.82 13.40 35.51
C HIS A 263 -1.99 13.85 34.63
N ASN A 264 -3.22 13.93 35.17
CA ASN A 264 -4.38 14.32 34.40
C ASN A 264 -4.38 15.83 34.13
N GLU A 265 -4.14 16.21 32.88
CA GLU A 265 -4.05 17.61 32.43
C GLU A 265 -5.41 18.19 32.00
N TRP A 266 -6.53 17.73 32.60
CA TRP A 266 -7.88 18.18 32.24
C TRP A 266 -8.05 19.68 32.44
N HIS A 267 -7.51 20.23 33.53
CA HIS A 267 -7.62 21.66 33.81
C HIS A 267 -6.84 22.50 32.79
N GLU A 268 -5.67 22.02 32.37
CA GLU A 268 -4.81 22.61 31.36
C GLU A 268 -5.47 22.58 29.99
N LEU A 269 -6.12 21.47 29.62
CA LEU A 269 -6.90 21.36 28.38
C LEU A 269 -8.06 22.36 28.37
N VAL A 270 -8.87 22.39 29.44
CA VAL A 270 -10.01 23.33 29.54
C VAL A 270 -9.52 24.78 29.51
N THR A 271 -8.39 25.08 30.16
CA THR A 271 -7.78 26.41 30.11
C THR A 271 -7.29 26.75 28.70
N CYS A 272 -6.69 25.78 28.00
CA CYS A 272 -6.29 25.94 26.61
C CYS A 272 -7.49 26.20 25.70
N LEU A 273 -8.56 25.43 25.83
CA LEU A 273 -9.82 25.61 25.08
C LEU A 273 -10.44 26.99 25.37
N ARG A 274 -10.52 27.40 26.63
CA ARG A 274 -11.03 28.73 27.00
C ARG A 274 -10.21 29.86 26.38
N ARG A 275 -8.88 29.71 26.34
CA ARG A 275 -7.99 30.68 25.67
C ARG A 275 -8.22 30.69 24.17
N LEU A 276 -8.30 29.52 23.52
CA LEU A 276 -8.63 29.39 22.10
C LEU A 276 -9.98 30.07 21.79
N PHE A 277 -10.98 29.88 22.64
CA PHE A 277 -12.29 30.50 22.48
C PHE A 277 -12.30 32.02 22.74
N ALA A 278 -11.46 32.51 23.65
CA ALA A 278 -11.27 33.94 23.90
C ALA A 278 -10.59 34.63 22.71
N ASP A 279 -9.59 33.96 22.12
CA ASP A 279 -8.81 34.45 20.99
C ASP A 279 -9.48 34.11 19.63
N LYS A 280 -10.80 33.78 19.62
CA LYS A 280 -11.51 33.26 18.44
C LYS A 280 -11.38 34.13 17.19
N GLU A 281 -11.30 35.45 17.36
CA GLU A 281 -11.21 36.38 16.23
C GLU A 281 -9.86 36.27 15.51
N GLU A 282 -8.77 36.11 16.26
CA GLU A 282 -7.43 35.90 15.71
C GLU A 282 -7.37 34.55 14.97
N TRP A 283 -7.96 33.50 15.54
CA TRP A 283 -8.03 32.18 14.91
C TRP A 283 -8.84 32.18 13.62
N LEU A 284 -9.98 32.86 13.58
CA LEU A 284 -10.80 32.97 12.37
C LEU A 284 -10.08 33.73 11.25
N VAL A 285 -9.36 34.80 11.58
CA VAL A 285 -8.55 35.56 10.63
C VAL A 285 -7.38 34.72 10.09
N ARG A 286 -6.63 34.06 10.98
CA ARG A 286 -5.52 33.18 10.61
C ARG A 286 -5.98 31.98 9.78
N GLY A 287 -7.12 31.38 10.15
CA GLY A 287 -7.74 30.27 9.44
C GLY A 287 -8.20 30.68 8.05
N ALA A 288 -8.83 31.85 7.91
CA ALA A 288 -9.21 32.44 6.63
C ALA A 288 -8.00 32.67 5.72
N GLU A 289 -6.93 33.29 6.24
CA GLU A 289 -5.69 33.53 5.49
C GLU A 289 -5.04 32.23 5.00
N SER A 290 -4.86 31.27 5.92
CA SER A 290 -4.22 29.99 5.61
C SER A 290 -5.02 29.19 4.59
N ALA A 291 -6.35 29.14 4.73
CA ALA A 291 -7.22 28.46 3.78
C ALA A 291 -7.18 29.12 2.40
N LEU A 292 -7.18 30.45 2.33
CA LEU A 292 -7.13 31.18 1.06
C LEU A 292 -5.78 31.00 0.34
N LYS A 293 -4.65 31.04 1.07
CA LYS A 293 -3.32 30.71 0.53
C LYS A 293 -3.26 29.31 -0.05
N ARG A 294 -3.88 28.33 0.63
CA ARG A 294 -3.90 26.94 0.18
C ARG A 294 -4.75 26.74 -1.07
N ILE A 295 -5.94 27.35 -1.14
CA ILE A 295 -6.78 27.32 -2.34
C ILE A 295 -6.03 27.97 -3.51
N ALA A 296 -5.36 29.11 -3.29
CA ALA A 296 -4.53 29.75 -4.31
C ALA A 296 -3.40 28.83 -4.80
N ALA A 297 -2.71 28.13 -3.90
CA ALA A 297 -1.67 27.16 -4.27
C ALA A 297 -2.24 25.98 -5.06
N GLY A 298 -3.40 25.45 -4.66
CA GLY A 298 -4.09 24.37 -5.37
C GLY A 298 -4.49 24.76 -6.80
N HIS A 299 -5.01 25.98 -7.00
CA HIS A 299 -5.32 26.51 -8.32
C HIS A 299 -4.06 26.67 -9.20
N LEU A 300 -2.94 27.14 -8.62
CA LEU A 300 -1.68 27.27 -9.35
C LEU A 300 -1.14 25.91 -9.81
N GLU A 301 -1.31 24.87 -8.99
CA GLU A 301 -0.94 23.51 -9.37
C GLU A 301 -1.89 22.94 -10.44
N HIS A 302 -3.19 23.21 -10.34
CA HIS A 302 -4.17 22.86 -11.38
C HIS A 302 -3.83 23.50 -12.74
N LEU A 303 -3.50 24.81 -12.74
CA LEU A 303 -3.04 25.51 -13.94
C LEU A 303 -1.74 24.92 -14.49
N ARG A 304 -0.79 24.57 -13.61
CA ARG A 304 0.45 23.92 -14.00
C ARG A 304 0.17 22.57 -14.67
N ALA A 305 -0.65 21.71 -14.06
CA ALA A 305 -1.03 20.42 -14.62
C ALA A 305 -1.72 20.54 -15.98
N ARG A 306 -2.49 21.61 -16.21
CA ARG A 306 -3.11 21.92 -17.51
C ARG A 306 -2.08 22.39 -18.55
N HIS A 307 -1.09 23.18 -18.16
CA HIS A 307 -0.06 23.72 -19.06
C HIS A 307 1.03 22.70 -19.37
N GLU A 308 1.36 21.80 -18.44
CA GLU A 308 2.47 20.83 -18.53
C GLU A 308 2.48 20.01 -19.84
N PRO A 309 1.36 19.41 -20.33
CA PRO A 309 1.39 18.67 -21.59
C PRO A 309 1.69 19.55 -22.81
N LEU A 310 1.19 20.80 -22.80
CA LEU A 310 1.43 21.77 -23.87
C LEU A 310 2.87 22.30 -23.82
N GLU A 311 3.41 22.55 -22.62
CA GLU A 311 4.80 22.95 -22.41
C GLU A 311 5.74 21.85 -22.93
N GLN A 312 5.50 20.58 -22.58
CA GLN A 312 6.30 19.44 -23.07
C GLN A 312 6.24 19.27 -24.59
N GLU A 313 5.06 19.46 -25.21
CA GLU A 313 4.91 19.41 -26.68
C GLU A 313 5.71 20.53 -27.36
N ILE A 314 5.61 21.75 -26.83
CA ILE A 314 6.33 22.93 -27.34
C ILE A 314 7.85 22.76 -27.16
N GLU A 315 8.30 22.32 -26.00
CA GLU A 315 9.72 22.11 -25.69
C GLU A 315 10.32 21.00 -26.56
N ALA A 316 9.62 19.88 -26.75
CA ALA A 316 10.06 18.81 -27.67
C ALA A 316 10.17 19.30 -29.12
N ARG A 317 9.24 20.18 -29.55
CA ARG A 317 9.28 20.77 -30.90
C ARG A 317 10.41 21.79 -31.03
N LEU A 318 10.66 22.62 -30.02
CA LEU A 318 11.80 23.55 -29.98
C LEU A 318 13.13 22.80 -30.03
N GLU A 319 13.28 21.70 -29.29
CA GLU A 319 14.48 20.86 -29.31
C GLU A 319 14.71 20.24 -30.70
N ALA A 320 13.65 19.75 -31.34
CA ALA A 320 13.72 19.23 -32.72
C ALA A 320 14.13 20.31 -33.75
N LEU A 321 13.85 21.59 -33.47
CA LEU A 321 14.25 22.73 -34.30
C LEU A 321 15.66 23.25 -33.95
N GLY A 322 16.38 22.63 -33.00
CA GLY A 322 17.74 23.01 -32.60
C GLY A 322 17.80 23.94 -31.38
N GLY A 323 16.74 24.00 -30.58
CA GLY A 323 16.67 24.75 -29.33
C GLY A 323 16.53 26.27 -29.50
N ALA A 324 16.07 26.92 -28.42
CA ALA A 324 16.12 28.36 -28.21
C ALA A 324 16.19 28.62 -26.70
N ASP A 325 17.18 29.40 -26.25
CA ASP A 325 17.34 29.72 -24.82
C ASP A 325 16.16 30.57 -24.29
N ASP A 326 15.69 31.53 -25.10
CA ASP A 326 14.50 32.34 -24.85
C ASP A 326 13.94 32.97 -26.14
N GLU A 327 12.83 33.71 -26.03
CA GLU A 327 12.18 34.41 -27.15
C GLU A 327 13.11 35.43 -27.84
N ALA A 328 13.96 36.12 -27.07
CA ALA A 328 14.86 37.13 -27.61
C ALA A 328 15.97 36.50 -28.47
N ALA A 329 16.48 35.34 -28.06
CA ALA A 329 17.44 34.58 -28.84
C ALA A 329 16.85 34.09 -30.17
N ALA A 330 15.60 33.61 -30.16
CA ALA A 330 14.91 33.18 -31.38
C ALA A 330 14.66 34.35 -32.36
N ILE A 331 14.30 35.53 -31.85
CA ILE A 331 14.15 36.75 -32.66
C ILE A 331 15.48 37.18 -33.27
N ALA A 332 16.57 37.16 -32.49
CA ALA A 332 17.90 37.51 -32.97
C ALA A 332 18.40 36.55 -34.08
N GLU A 333 18.08 35.26 -33.97
CA GLU A 333 18.37 34.26 -35.01
C GLU A 333 17.59 34.56 -36.31
N LEU A 334 16.29 34.89 -36.19
CA LEU A 334 15.45 35.27 -37.33
C LEU A 334 15.98 36.54 -38.03
N ASP A 335 16.25 37.60 -37.27
CA ASP A 335 16.77 38.87 -37.81
C ASP A 335 18.09 38.69 -38.55
N ARG A 336 19.00 37.85 -38.01
CA ARG A 336 20.28 37.53 -38.66
C ARG A 336 20.06 36.84 -40.01
N LEU A 337 19.19 35.83 -40.05
CA LEU A 337 18.90 35.07 -41.27
C LEU A 337 18.19 35.94 -42.33
N GLU A 338 17.32 36.86 -41.92
CA GLU A 338 16.67 37.81 -42.84
C GLU A 338 17.68 38.80 -43.43
N ALA A 339 18.64 39.26 -42.63
CA ALA A 339 19.74 40.11 -43.11
C ALA A 339 20.67 39.37 -44.09
N GLU A 340 21.02 38.12 -43.82
CA GLU A 340 21.83 37.28 -44.72
C GLU A 340 21.11 37.02 -46.05
N LEU A 341 19.80 36.75 -46.02
CA LEU A 341 18.99 36.58 -47.22
C LEU A 341 19.01 37.85 -48.09
N ALA A 342 18.88 39.03 -47.48
CA ALA A 342 18.92 40.31 -48.18
C ALA A 342 20.29 40.58 -48.84
N ASP A 343 21.40 40.22 -48.19
CA ASP A 343 22.75 40.37 -48.78
C ASP A 343 22.91 39.47 -50.02
N TRP A 344 22.50 38.20 -49.93
CA TRP A 344 22.57 37.27 -51.07
C TRP A 344 21.68 37.68 -52.25
N GLN A 345 20.47 38.18 -51.99
CA GLN A 345 19.56 38.65 -53.05
C GLN A 345 20.12 39.85 -53.81
N THR A 346 20.90 40.71 -53.15
CA THR A 346 21.47 41.92 -53.76
C THR A 346 22.88 41.72 -54.33
N ALA A 347 23.53 40.58 -54.03
CA ALA A 347 24.91 40.28 -54.41
C ALA A 347 25.21 40.42 -55.92
N PRO A 348 24.40 39.88 -56.87
CA PRO A 348 24.70 40.02 -58.30
C PRO A 348 24.66 41.47 -58.81
N ALA A 349 23.70 42.26 -58.31
CA ALA A 349 23.56 43.67 -58.67
C ALA A 349 24.67 44.53 -58.07
N ARG A 350 25.07 44.23 -56.82
CA ARG A 350 26.20 44.87 -56.14
C ARG A 350 27.51 44.62 -56.89
N ALA A 351 27.77 43.38 -57.29
CA ALA A 351 28.98 42.99 -58.03
C ALA A 351 29.09 43.73 -59.37
N GLU A 352 27.99 43.79 -60.15
CA GLU A 352 27.94 44.51 -61.43
C GLU A 352 28.13 46.02 -61.27
N GLY A 353 27.48 46.63 -60.26
CA GLY A 353 27.64 48.05 -59.97
C GLY A 353 29.09 48.41 -59.65
N ALA A 354 29.73 47.61 -58.79
CA ALA A 354 31.13 47.80 -58.41
C ALA A 354 32.08 47.63 -59.61
N PHE A 355 31.92 46.56 -60.40
CA PHE A 355 32.76 46.31 -61.58
C PHE A 355 32.63 47.41 -62.62
N ARG A 356 31.40 47.85 -62.92
CA ARG A 356 31.15 48.91 -63.90
C ARG A 356 31.79 50.24 -63.51
N SER A 357 31.75 50.57 -62.21
CA SER A 357 32.37 51.79 -61.70
C SER A 357 33.90 51.74 -61.85
N GLU A 358 34.52 50.63 -61.47
CA GLU A 358 35.97 50.45 -61.58
C GLU A 358 36.45 50.36 -63.03
N LEU A 359 35.71 49.66 -63.89
CA LEU A 359 36.00 49.58 -65.32
C LEU A 359 35.99 50.96 -65.97
N GLU A 360 35.00 51.80 -65.64
CA GLU A 360 34.92 53.16 -66.16
C GLU A 360 36.11 54.00 -65.69
N ARG A 361 36.53 53.84 -64.42
CA ARG A 361 37.72 54.50 -63.88
C ARG A 361 39.00 54.10 -64.63
N VAL A 362 39.18 52.81 -64.92
CA VAL A 362 40.31 52.31 -65.71
C VAL A 362 40.31 52.91 -67.11
N LEU A 363 39.17 52.89 -67.80
CA LEU A 363 39.06 53.40 -69.17
C LEU A 363 39.23 54.93 -69.25
N GLN A 364 38.75 55.69 -68.28
CA GLN A 364 38.95 57.14 -68.25
C GLN A 364 40.43 57.50 -68.12
N ASN A 365 41.17 56.79 -67.27
CA ASN A 365 42.59 57.03 -67.02
C ASN A 365 43.51 56.54 -68.15
N ALA A 366 43.03 55.67 -69.04
CA ALA A 366 43.81 55.18 -70.16
C ALA A 366 44.11 56.31 -71.17
N TYR A 367 45.39 56.66 -71.30
CA TYR A 367 45.87 57.67 -72.24
C TYR A 367 46.40 57.01 -73.53
N LEU A 368 45.55 56.97 -74.56
CA LEU A 368 45.82 56.22 -75.80
C LEU A 368 46.62 56.99 -76.86
N MET A 369 46.75 58.31 -76.71
CA MET A 369 47.24 59.20 -77.76
C MET A 369 48.48 59.99 -77.32
N PRO A 370 49.61 59.33 -76.97
CA PRO A 370 50.87 60.01 -76.70
C PRO A 370 51.41 60.68 -77.98
N PHE A 371 52.40 61.56 -77.81
CA PHE A 371 52.97 62.37 -78.88
C PHE A 371 53.30 61.56 -80.15
N GLU A 372 54.02 60.44 -80.00
CA GLU A 372 54.43 59.56 -81.10
C GLU A 372 53.23 58.95 -81.87
N THR A 373 52.16 58.56 -81.15
CA THR A 373 50.93 58.02 -81.75
C THR A 373 50.15 59.12 -82.45
N ARG A 374 50.12 60.35 -81.91
CA ARG A 374 49.50 61.51 -82.54
C ARG A 374 50.24 61.95 -83.81
N GLU A 375 51.56 61.88 -83.84
CA GLU A 375 52.35 62.13 -85.05
C GLU A 375 52.01 61.13 -86.16
N ARG A 376 51.81 59.85 -85.81
CA ARG A 376 51.38 58.82 -86.77
C ARG A 376 49.94 59.04 -87.25
N ALA A 377 49.04 59.47 -86.35
CA ALA A 377 47.68 59.87 -86.71
C ALA A 377 47.70 61.07 -87.68
N GLU A 378 48.54 62.07 -87.41
CA GLU A 378 48.74 63.23 -88.27
C GLU A 378 49.28 62.83 -89.64
N ALA A 379 50.31 61.99 -89.67
CA ALA A 379 50.87 61.47 -90.90
C ALA A 379 49.84 60.69 -91.74
N TYR A 380 48.94 59.95 -91.09
CA TYR A 380 47.84 59.25 -91.74
C TYR A 380 46.76 60.22 -92.26
N LEU A 381 46.32 61.20 -91.46
CA LEU A 381 45.36 62.22 -91.89
C LEU A 381 45.89 63.08 -93.05
N GLN A 382 47.17 63.43 -93.04
CA GLN A 382 47.83 64.10 -94.17
C GLN A 382 47.78 63.24 -95.44
N ALA A 383 47.97 61.92 -95.32
CA ALA A 383 47.89 61.01 -96.46
C ALA A 383 46.45 60.90 -97.03
N MET A 384 45.42 61.18 -96.22
CA MET A 384 44.01 61.20 -96.63
C MET A 384 43.60 62.48 -97.37
N GLN A 385 44.46 63.50 -97.45
CA GLN A 385 44.11 64.74 -98.13
C GLN A 385 43.93 64.56 -99.65
N PRO A 386 43.03 65.33 -100.30
CA PRO A 386 42.79 65.23 -101.75
C PRO A 386 44.04 65.51 -102.60
N ASN A 387 44.97 66.32 -102.08
CA ASN A 387 46.16 66.79 -102.81
C ASN A 387 47.41 65.91 -102.59
N PHE A 388 47.33 64.86 -101.77
CA PHE A 388 48.48 64.01 -101.42
C PHE A 388 48.85 63.03 -102.55
N LYS A 389 50.10 63.08 -103.04
CA LYS A 389 50.65 62.18 -104.08
C LYS A 389 52.12 61.85 -103.82
N VAL A 390 52.54 60.60 -104.04
CA VAL A 390 53.93 60.15 -103.84
C VAL A 390 54.63 59.80 -105.16
N GLY A 391 55.60 60.63 -105.58
CA GLY A 391 56.48 60.42 -106.75
C GLY A 391 55.88 60.77 -108.12
N LEU A 392 56.75 60.88 -109.15
CA LEU A 392 56.39 61.34 -110.51
C LEU A 392 55.97 60.22 -111.51
N LEU A 393 56.27 58.94 -111.25
CA LEU A 393 55.90 57.78 -112.11
C LEU A 393 55.26 56.64 -111.27
N PHE A 394 54.09 56.15 -111.70
CA PHE A 394 53.16 55.23 -111.00
C PHE A 394 52.52 55.77 -109.69
N ALA A 395 52.11 57.05 -109.71
CA ALA A 395 51.68 57.78 -108.52
C ALA A 395 50.43 57.23 -107.80
N LYS A 396 49.45 56.64 -108.50
CA LYS A 396 48.18 56.19 -107.86
C LYS A 396 48.38 54.98 -106.94
N THR A 397 49.02 53.91 -107.45
CA THR A 397 49.30 52.68 -106.70
C THR A 397 50.27 52.91 -105.54
N LYS A 398 51.31 53.73 -105.75
CA LYS A 398 52.25 54.11 -104.69
C LYS A 398 51.60 54.98 -103.60
N THR A 399 50.65 55.84 -103.97
CA THR A 399 49.91 56.66 -103.00
C THR A 399 48.96 55.80 -102.16
N GLU A 400 48.26 54.83 -102.74
CA GLU A 400 47.43 53.87 -101.98
C GLU A 400 48.28 52.97 -101.08
N GLN A 401 49.44 52.50 -101.54
CA GLN A 401 50.39 51.73 -100.71
C GLN A 401 50.93 52.56 -99.53
N GLU A 402 51.28 53.83 -99.75
CA GLU A 402 51.75 54.71 -98.65
C GLU A 402 50.61 55.06 -97.67
N ARG A 403 49.37 55.23 -98.16
CA ARG A 403 48.19 55.39 -97.30
C ARG A 403 47.96 54.18 -96.41
N LYS A 404 48.03 52.98 -96.99
CA LYS A 404 47.89 51.72 -96.25
C LYS A 404 49.02 51.55 -95.23
N ARG A 405 50.27 51.79 -95.63
CA ARG A 405 51.43 51.73 -94.73
C ARG A 405 51.32 52.69 -93.54
N ARG A 406 50.83 53.92 -93.75
CA ARG A 406 50.64 54.90 -92.66
C ARG A 406 49.46 54.54 -91.76
N LEU A 407 48.39 53.98 -92.32
CA LEU A 407 47.28 53.42 -91.55
C LEU A 407 47.76 52.24 -90.68
N GLU A 408 48.50 51.29 -91.25
CA GLU A 408 49.10 50.16 -90.55
C GLU A 408 50.04 50.65 -89.42
N ALA A 409 50.90 51.63 -89.70
CA ALA A 409 51.80 52.20 -88.69
C ALA A 409 51.06 52.92 -87.55
N PHE A 410 49.94 53.60 -87.86
CA PHE A 410 49.07 54.22 -86.86
C PHE A 410 48.31 53.15 -86.07
N TYR A 411 47.74 52.15 -86.74
CA TYR A 411 47.08 50.99 -86.14
C TYR A 411 47.98 50.26 -85.16
N GLU A 412 49.19 49.88 -85.56
CA GLU A 412 50.16 49.20 -84.68
C GLU A 412 50.53 50.07 -83.47
N SER A 413 50.65 51.39 -83.65
CA SER A 413 50.90 52.32 -82.53
C SER A 413 49.74 52.36 -81.55
N VAL A 414 48.51 52.49 -82.05
CA VAL A 414 47.30 52.57 -81.23
C VAL A 414 47.01 51.22 -80.56
N LYS A 415 47.26 50.11 -81.26
CA LYS A 415 47.13 48.75 -80.72
C LYS A 415 48.11 48.50 -79.58
N ALA A 416 49.37 48.91 -79.72
CA ALA A 416 50.34 48.83 -78.64
C ALA A 416 49.92 49.68 -77.42
N GLN A 417 49.39 50.89 -77.65
CA GLN A 417 48.86 51.74 -76.57
C GLN A 417 47.61 51.15 -75.92
N ALA A 418 46.68 50.57 -76.70
CA ALA A 418 45.49 49.91 -76.17
C ALA A 418 45.85 48.67 -75.35
N ALA A 419 46.80 47.86 -75.81
CA ALA A 419 47.30 46.70 -75.07
C ALA A 419 47.94 47.10 -73.73
N ALA A 420 48.78 48.14 -73.72
CA ALA A 420 49.47 48.59 -72.52
C ALA A 420 48.58 49.36 -71.54
N GLN A 421 47.73 50.26 -72.04
CA GLN A 421 46.96 51.21 -71.22
C GLN A 421 45.53 50.74 -70.91
N ILE A 422 44.99 49.77 -71.65
CA ILE A 422 43.64 49.23 -71.41
C ILE A 422 43.68 47.73 -71.12
N GLU A 423 44.18 46.90 -72.06
CA GLU A 423 44.03 45.45 -71.94
C GLU A 423 44.64 44.88 -70.67
N TRP A 424 45.88 45.24 -70.36
CA TRP A 424 46.55 44.75 -69.16
C TRP A 424 45.77 45.09 -67.88
N HIS A 425 45.30 46.35 -67.76
CA HIS A 425 44.57 46.81 -66.58
C HIS A 425 43.18 46.18 -66.46
N VAL A 426 42.46 46.04 -67.58
CA VAL A 426 41.14 45.42 -67.59
C VAL A 426 41.22 43.91 -67.34
N ARG A 427 42.26 43.22 -67.84
CA ARG A 427 42.53 41.81 -67.48
C ARG A 427 42.75 41.63 -65.98
N GLN A 428 43.58 42.50 -65.37
CA GLN A 428 43.80 42.46 -63.92
C GLN A 428 42.50 42.69 -63.15
N LEU A 429 41.68 43.66 -63.60
CA LEU A 429 40.38 43.95 -63.00
C LEU A 429 39.42 42.75 -63.10
N LEU A 430 39.31 42.12 -64.28
CA LEU A 430 38.49 40.94 -64.50
C LEU A 430 38.93 39.77 -63.60
N VAL A 431 40.24 39.48 -63.54
CA VAL A 431 40.78 38.42 -62.68
C VAL A 431 40.59 38.73 -61.19
N GLN A 432 40.72 40.00 -60.78
CA GLN A 432 40.48 40.42 -59.41
C GLN A 432 39.03 40.17 -59.00
N PHE A 433 38.06 40.64 -59.80
CA PHE A 433 36.64 40.41 -59.54
C PHE A 433 36.28 38.93 -59.63
N GLY A 434 36.90 38.18 -60.54
CA GLY A 434 36.76 36.73 -60.59
C GLY A 434 37.20 36.04 -59.31
N LYS A 435 38.34 36.43 -58.73
CA LYS A 435 38.81 35.87 -57.45
C LYS A 435 37.91 36.27 -56.28
N GLU A 436 37.51 37.54 -56.21
CA GLU A 436 36.65 38.08 -55.16
C GLU A 436 35.29 37.38 -55.13
N TRP A 437 34.71 37.10 -56.30
CA TRP A 437 33.41 36.45 -56.44
C TRP A 437 33.51 34.95 -56.74
N HIS A 438 34.70 34.36 -56.53
CA HIS A 438 34.99 32.93 -56.69
C HIS A 438 34.59 32.35 -58.06
N ALA A 439 34.82 33.05 -59.16
CA ALA A 439 34.58 32.55 -60.52
C ALA A 439 35.19 31.16 -60.75
N ASP A 440 34.61 30.37 -61.65
CA ASP A 440 35.22 29.10 -62.04
C ASP A 440 36.56 29.27 -62.77
N ASP A 441 37.37 28.21 -62.75
CA ASP A 441 38.71 28.21 -63.34
C ASP A 441 38.68 28.45 -64.86
N ALA A 442 37.58 28.07 -65.52
CA ALA A 442 37.38 28.28 -66.95
C ALA A 442 37.25 29.78 -67.28
N TRP A 443 36.40 30.51 -66.56
CA TRP A 443 36.21 31.94 -66.74
C TRP A 443 37.47 32.74 -66.36
N LEU A 444 38.17 32.34 -65.30
CA LEU A 444 39.46 32.95 -64.92
C LEU A 444 40.54 32.77 -65.99
N SER A 445 40.58 31.62 -66.66
CA SER A 445 41.48 31.36 -67.78
C SER A 445 41.15 32.24 -68.99
N GLU A 446 39.86 32.40 -69.30
CA GLU A 446 39.38 33.26 -70.37
C GLU A 446 39.73 34.74 -70.13
N CYS A 447 39.60 35.22 -68.89
CA CYS A 447 40.01 36.57 -68.51
C CYS A 447 41.49 36.87 -68.74
N GLN A 448 42.38 35.88 -68.57
CA GLN A 448 43.82 36.06 -68.82
C GLN A 448 44.15 36.23 -70.30
N GLN A 449 43.34 35.63 -71.17
CA GLN A 449 43.49 35.70 -72.63
C GLN A 449 42.65 36.82 -73.27
N TRP A 450 41.78 37.47 -72.49
CA TRP A 450 40.81 38.45 -72.96
C TRP A 450 41.45 39.59 -73.77
N THR A 451 40.93 39.85 -74.95
CA THR A 451 41.31 41.01 -75.77
C THR A 451 40.07 41.47 -76.52
N ALA A 452 39.95 42.78 -76.79
CA ALA A 452 38.86 43.26 -77.62
C ALA A 452 39.27 43.23 -79.10
N GLU A 453 38.40 42.71 -79.95
CA GLU A 453 38.67 42.65 -81.39
C GLU A 453 38.30 43.96 -82.09
N TRP A 454 39.29 44.54 -82.76
CA TRP A 454 39.18 45.68 -83.68
C TRP A 454 40.38 45.71 -84.65
N ASP A 455 40.20 46.35 -85.80
CA ASP A 455 41.18 46.37 -86.89
C ASP A 455 41.42 47.79 -87.44
N GLU A 456 42.28 47.89 -88.44
CA GLU A 456 42.62 49.16 -89.10
C GLU A 456 41.42 49.84 -89.77
N THR A 457 40.35 49.10 -90.13
CA THR A 457 39.16 49.67 -90.77
C THR A 457 38.38 50.56 -89.82
N MET A 458 38.42 50.28 -88.51
CA MET A 458 37.83 51.11 -87.47
C MET A 458 38.46 52.51 -87.45
N LEU A 459 39.79 52.58 -87.54
CA LEU A 459 40.51 53.85 -87.59
C LEU A 459 40.20 54.61 -88.88
N ALA A 460 40.15 53.91 -90.01
CA ALA A 460 39.81 54.50 -91.29
C ALA A 460 38.37 55.05 -91.34
N GLY A 461 37.41 54.34 -90.76
CA GLY A 461 36.00 54.72 -90.73
C GLY A 461 35.69 55.99 -89.94
N LEU A 462 36.60 56.42 -89.06
CA LEU A 462 36.45 57.63 -88.24
C LEU A 462 36.99 58.90 -88.93
N VAL A 463 37.60 58.79 -90.11
CA VAL A 463 38.13 59.94 -90.86
C VAL A 463 36.99 60.68 -91.56
N LYS A 464 36.80 61.98 -91.27
CA LYS A 464 35.80 62.83 -91.94
C LYS A 464 36.35 63.38 -93.27
N GLN A 465 35.62 63.21 -94.37
CA GLN A 465 36.04 63.69 -95.69
C GLN A 465 36.02 65.23 -95.77
N GLY A 466 37.14 65.84 -96.18
CA GLY A 466 37.22 67.28 -96.48
C GLY A 466 37.76 68.19 -95.37
N ALA A 467 38.28 67.65 -94.25
CA ALA A 467 38.91 68.46 -93.21
C ALA A 467 40.38 68.81 -93.56
N GLU A 468 40.74 70.10 -93.49
CA GLU A 468 42.14 70.57 -93.60
C GLU A 468 42.96 70.04 -92.40
N SER A 469 44.26 69.73 -92.62
CA SER A 469 45.20 69.28 -91.56
C SER A 469 45.56 70.41 -90.61
N SER A 470 44.56 70.92 -89.88
CA SER A 470 44.75 71.83 -88.76
C SER A 470 44.91 71.02 -87.47
N GLY A 471 45.65 71.57 -86.49
CA GLY A 471 45.85 70.91 -85.19
C GLY A 471 44.54 70.57 -84.47
N ALA A 472 43.46 71.32 -84.71
CA ALA A 472 42.14 71.04 -84.16
C ALA A 472 41.46 69.80 -84.77
N ALA A 473 41.65 69.54 -86.07
CA ALA A 473 41.10 68.36 -86.74
C ALA A 473 41.80 67.06 -86.29
N LEU A 474 43.11 67.12 -86.05
CA LEU A 474 43.89 66.01 -85.49
C LEU A 474 43.39 65.63 -84.09
N LEU A 475 43.23 66.62 -83.20
CA LEU A 475 42.76 66.38 -81.82
C LEU A 475 41.38 65.72 -81.82
N ASN A 476 40.41 66.26 -82.57
CA ASN A 476 39.07 65.70 -82.66
C ASN A 476 39.07 64.25 -83.18
N TYR A 477 39.85 63.94 -84.21
CA TYR A 477 39.96 62.57 -84.72
C TYR A 477 40.60 61.63 -83.70
N THR A 478 41.68 62.06 -83.04
CA THR A 478 42.33 61.23 -82.00
C THR A 478 41.44 61.01 -80.78
N ASP A 479 40.59 61.98 -80.42
CA ASP A 479 39.62 61.84 -79.35
C ASP A 479 38.46 60.91 -79.74
N GLU A 480 37.97 61.01 -81.00
CA GLU A 480 36.96 60.08 -81.55
C GLU A 480 37.49 58.64 -81.61
N VAL A 481 38.74 58.44 -82.02
CA VAL A 481 39.41 57.12 -82.00
C VAL A 481 39.55 56.59 -80.57
N ALA A 482 40.03 57.43 -79.65
CA ALA A 482 40.18 57.03 -78.25
C ALA A 482 38.82 56.67 -77.61
N ALA A 483 37.77 57.45 -77.89
CA ALA A 483 36.42 57.18 -77.41
C ALA A 483 35.83 55.89 -77.99
N ALA A 484 36.02 55.67 -79.29
CA ALA A 484 35.53 54.46 -79.96
C ALA A 484 36.23 53.19 -79.43
N LEU A 485 37.54 53.26 -79.19
CA LEU A 485 38.30 52.16 -78.57
C LEU A 485 37.86 51.90 -77.13
N LYS A 486 37.80 52.93 -76.30
CA LYS A 486 37.33 52.80 -74.91
C LYS A 486 35.94 52.17 -74.85
N LYS A 487 35.03 52.56 -75.76
CA LYS A 487 33.71 51.95 -75.88
C LYS A 487 33.80 50.45 -76.25
N ARG A 488 34.62 50.09 -77.24
CA ARG A 488 34.78 48.68 -77.67
C ARG A 488 35.30 47.79 -76.54
N TYR A 489 36.33 48.24 -75.82
CA TYR A 489 36.87 47.52 -74.67
C TYR A 489 35.87 47.47 -73.51
N ARG A 490 35.11 48.54 -73.26
CA ARG A 490 34.03 48.55 -72.25
C ARG A 490 32.99 47.48 -72.55
N ASP A 491 32.43 47.50 -73.76
CA ASP A 491 31.35 46.60 -74.15
C ASP A 491 31.80 45.13 -74.11
N SER A 492 33.05 44.85 -74.54
CA SER A 492 33.63 43.51 -74.47
C SER A 492 33.91 43.03 -73.04
N ALA A 493 34.42 43.91 -72.16
CA ALA A 493 34.67 43.56 -70.76
C ALA A 493 33.36 43.33 -69.99
N LEU A 494 32.32 44.14 -70.25
CA LEU A 494 31.00 43.95 -69.66
C LEU A 494 30.33 42.66 -70.16
N ALA A 495 30.55 42.26 -71.41
CA ALA A 495 30.05 40.99 -71.93
C ALA A 495 30.66 39.80 -71.17
N LEU A 496 31.99 39.78 -70.99
CA LEU A 496 32.64 38.71 -70.22
C LEU A 496 32.24 38.73 -68.74
N PHE A 497 32.07 39.92 -68.13
CA PHE A 497 31.57 40.04 -66.76
C PHE A 497 30.11 39.56 -66.59
N ALA A 498 29.29 39.63 -67.64
CA ALA A 498 27.91 39.14 -67.58
C ALA A 498 27.85 37.63 -67.27
N GLU A 499 28.85 36.86 -67.71
CA GLU A 499 28.97 35.43 -67.40
C GLU A 499 29.29 35.21 -65.91
N LEU A 500 30.22 35.98 -65.35
CA LEU A 500 30.49 35.96 -63.90
C LEU A 500 29.25 36.35 -63.10
N LYS A 501 28.51 37.38 -63.54
CA LYS A 501 27.25 37.77 -62.92
C LYS A 501 26.23 36.63 -62.89
N GLU A 502 26.15 35.81 -63.93
CA GLU A 502 25.30 34.61 -63.95
C GLU A 502 25.77 33.55 -62.95
N GLN A 503 27.09 33.33 -62.83
CA GLN A 503 27.66 32.43 -61.81
C GLN A 503 27.33 32.90 -60.38
N ILE A 504 27.45 34.21 -60.10
CA ILE A 504 27.08 34.81 -58.82
C ILE A 504 25.57 34.63 -58.57
N ALA A 505 24.72 34.86 -59.58
CA ALA A 505 23.28 34.70 -59.46
C ALA A 505 22.85 33.25 -59.17
N LYS A 506 23.51 32.26 -59.79
CA LYS A 506 23.25 30.83 -59.50
C LYS A 506 23.59 30.47 -58.05
N ARG A 507 24.72 30.97 -57.53
CA ARG A 507 25.11 30.74 -56.13
C ARG A 507 24.18 31.46 -55.15
N ALA A 508 23.84 32.71 -55.45
CA ALA A 508 22.88 33.47 -54.66
C ALA A 508 21.51 32.76 -54.61
N ALA A 509 21.04 32.19 -55.72
CA ALA A 509 19.79 31.42 -55.76
C ALA A 509 19.86 30.17 -54.86
N ALA A 510 20.93 29.38 -54.93
CA ALA A 510 21.12 28.20 -54.10
C ALA A 510 21.20 28.53 -52.59
N GLN A 511 21.89 29.62 -52.23
CA GLN A 511 21.94 30.10 -50.85
C GLN A 511 20.59 30.65 -50.38
N THR A 512 19.88 31.38 -51.24
CA THR A 512 18.52 31.88 -50.94
C THR A 512 17.55 30.74 -50.66
N GLU A 513 17.60 29.64 -51.43
CA GLU A 513 16.77 28.46 -51.18
C GLU A 513 17.07 27.81 -49.82
N THR A 514 18.35 27.70 -49.47
CA THR A 514 18.80 27.17 -48.16
C THR A 514 18.35 28.07 -47.00
N LEU A 515 18.55 29.38 -47.12
CA LEU A 515 18.16 30.37 -46.12
C LEU A 515 16.64 30.45 -45.93
N ASN A 516 15.84 30.29 -46.99
CA ASN A 516 14.38 30.22 -46.87
C ASN A 516 13.91 29.03 -46.03
N GLY A 517 14.58 27.87 -46.13
CA GLY A 517 14.32 26.72 -45.27
C GLY A 517 14.64 27.01 -43.80
N GLN A 518 15.78 27.66 -43.53
CA GLN A 518 16.19 28.07 -42.18
C GLN A 518 15.27 29.15 -41.59
N LEU A 519 14.83 30.12 -42.40
CA LEU A 519 13.88 31.16 -42.00
C LEU A 519 12.52 30.59 -41.58
N SER A 520 12.03 29.56 -42.29
CA SER A 520 10.79 28.89 -41.90
C SER A 520 10.91 28.27 -40.51
N ALA A 521 12.03 27.60 -40.23
CA ALA A 521 12.29 27.01 -38.92
C ALA A 521 12.46 28.10 -37.83
N ALA A 522 13.19 29.18 -38.11
CA ALA A 522 13.38 30.29 -37.18
C ALA A 522 12.07 31.02 -36.83
N ARG A 523 11.15 31.20 -37.81
CA ARG A 523 9.81 31.76 -37.56
C ARG A 523 8.97 30.87 -36.65
N GLU A 524 9.00 29.55 -36.89
CA GLU A 524 8.34 28.57 -36.03
C GLU A 524 8.91 28.61 -34.60
N LYS A 525 10.24 28.72 -34.44
CA LYS A 525 10.88 28.90 -33.13
C LYS A 525 10.38 30.14 -32.39
N VAL A 526 10.30 31.29 -33.06
CA VAL A 526 9.81 32.54 -32.45
C VAL A 526 8.36 32.38 -31.97
N GLU A 527 7.48 31.77 -32.78
CA GLU A 527 6.09 31.53 -32.40
C GLU A 527 5.97 30.61 -31.18
N LEU A 528 6.72 29.51 -31.18
CA LEU A 528 6.72 28.53 -30.09
C LEU A 528 7.30 29.12 -28.80
N ALA A 529 8.40 29.88 -28.88
CA ALA A 529 9.03 30.54 -27.74
C ALA A 529 8.10 31.60 -27.12
N ALA A 530 7.43 32.42 -27.95
CA ALA A 530 6.46 33.39 -27.48
C ALA A 530 5.24 32.73 -26.82
N ARG A 531 4.77 31.61 -27.36
CA ARG A 531 3.67 30.83 -26.78
C ARG A 531 4.05 30.24 -25.41
N LEU A 532 5.26 29.71 -25.27
CA LEU A 532 5.79 29.19 -24.00
C LEU A 532 5.94 30.30 -22.97
N ALA A 533 6.49 31.45 -23.37
CA ALA A 533 6.62 32.63 -22.51
C ALA A 533 5.25 33.12 -22.03
N ARG A 534 4.22 33.10 -22.87
CA ARG A 534 2.85 33.46 -22.51
C ARG A 534 2.24 32.53 -21.45
N LEU A 535 2.40 31.21 -21.59
CA LEU A 535 1.90 30.23 -20.61
C LEU A 535 2.56 30.41 -19.23
N ARG A 536 3.87 30.67 -19.22
CA ARG A 536 4.64 30.96 -18.00
C ARG A 536 4.21 32.30 -17.38
N ALA A 537 4.07 33.34 -18.20
CA ALA A 537 3.63 34.66 -17.76
C ALA A 537 2.22 34.65 -17.16
N GLU A 538 1.27 33.90 -17.73
CA GLU A 538 -0.08 33.74 -17.19
C GLU A 538 -0.07 33.12 -15.78
N ARG A 539 0.74 32.06 -15.58
CA ARG A 539 0.92 31.43 -14.26
C ARG A 539 1.54 32.39 -13.24
N ASP A 540 2.54 33.16 -13.66
CA ASP A 540 3.20 34.13 -12.79
C ASP A 540 2.32 35.34 -12.46
N GLU A 541 1.55 35.82 -13.44
CA GLU A 541 0.54 36.87 -13.25
C GLU A 541 -0.53 36.41 -12.25
N ARG A 542 -1.05 35.18 -12.42
CA ARG A 542 -2.04 34.61 -11.49
C ARG A 542 -1.49 34.44 -10.09
N ARG A 543 -0.25 33.95 -9.96
CA ARG A 543 0.45 33.83 -8.67
C ARG A 543 0.56 35.19 -7.98
N ARG A 544 1.07 36.20 -8.71
CA ARG A 544 1.21 37.57 -8.18
C ARG A 544 -0.14 38.17 -7.82
N ALA A 545 -1.17 37.96 -8.62
CA ALA A 545 -2.52 38.46 -8.34
C ALA A 545 -3.07 37.90 -7.02
N PHE A 546 -2.93 36.60 -6.78
CA PHE A 546 -3.36 35.98 -5.52
C PHE A 546 -2.48 36.36 -4.34
N GLU A 547 -1.16 36.42 -4.50
CA GLU A 547 -0.24 36.91 -3.46
C GLU A 547 -0.56 38.35 -3.06
N GLN A 548 -0.81 39.22 -4.05
CA GLN A 548 -1.22 40.62 -3.81
C GLN A 548 -2.60 40.70 -3.15
N LEU A 549 -3.59 39.93 -3.62
CA LEU A 549 -4.94 39.91 -3.02
C LEU A 549 -4.88 39.52 -1.54
N ILE A 550 -4.07 38.50 -1.22
CA ILE A 550 -3.89 38.02 0.16
C ILE A 550 -3.11 39.05 0.99
N ALA A 551 -1.99 39.56 0.46
CA ALA A 551 -1.08 40.48 1.18
C ALA A 551 -1.54 41.95 1.24
N ALA A 552 -2.51 42.37 0.42
CA ALA A 552 -2.94 43.76 0.31
C ALA A 552 -3.32 44.36 1.68
N PRO A 553 -2.64 45.45 2.11
CA PRO A 553 -3.02 46.24 3.29
C PRO A 553 -4.36 46.90 3.05
N CYS A 554 -5.23 46.81 4.04
CA CYS A 554 -6.66 47.04 3.84
C CYS A 554 -7.09 48.43 4.31
N GLU A 555 -7.09 49.37 3.38
CA GLU A 555 -7.75 50.66 3.56
C GLU A 555 -8.86 50.76 2.50
N SER A 556 -10.12 50.59 2.93
CA SER A 556 -11.38 50.81 2.17
C SER A 556 -11.94 49.74 1.20
N ALA A 557 -11.81 48.43 1.47
CA ALA A 557 -12.60 47.43 0.72
C ALA A 557 -14.09 47.46 1.13
N SER A 558 -15.00 47.79 0.21
CA SER A 558 -16.45 47.71 0.43
C SER A 558 -16.95 46.29 0.16
N LEU A 559 -17.45 45.60 1.19
CA LEU A 559 -18.06 44.28 1.06
C LEU A 559 -19.36 44.36 0.24
N ASP A 560 -19.49 43.58 -0.84
CA ASP A 560 -20.74 43.45 -1.58
C ASP A 560 -21.74 42.57 -0.80
N GLU A 561 -22.65 43.21 -0.06
CA GLU A 561 -23.65 42.52 0.76
C GLU A 561 -24.64 41.67 -0.06
N ASN A 562 -24.92 42.05 -1.33
CA ASN A 562 -25.82 41.26 -2.19
C ASN A 562 -25.13 39.98 -2.66
N ARG A 563 -23.85 40.07 -3.02
CA ARG A 563 -23.06 38.91 -3.43
C ARG A 563 -22.84 37.95 -2.26
N LEU A 564 -22.56 38.47 -1.08
CA LEU A 564 -22.48 37.67 0.14
C LEU A 564 -23.80 36.93 0.40
N ALA A 565 -24.94 37.63 0.35
CA ALA A 565 -26.26 37.01 0.57
C ALA A 565 -26.60 35.91 -0.46
N ALA A 566 -26.16 36.07 -1.72
CA ALA A 566 -26.34 35.04 -2.76
C ALA A 566 -25.47 33.80 -2.52
N LEU A 567 -24.25 33.99 -2.01
CA LEU A 567 -23.31 32.89 -1.74
C LEU A 567 -23.61 32.14 -0.43
N THR A 568 -24.28 32.78 0.54
CA THR A 568 -24.56 32.21 1.87
C THR A 568 -26.04 31.93 2.15
N ALA A 569 -26.88 31.80 1.12
CA ALA A 569 -28.31 31.54 1.31
C ALA A 569 -28.53 30.19 2.04
N PRO A 570 -29.22 30.18 3.20
CA PRO A 570 -29.40 28.95 3.97
C PRO A 570 -30.32 27.95 3.25
N PRO A 571 -30.07 26.63 3.39
CA PRO A 571 -30.98 25.62 2.85
C PRO A 571 -32.36 25.69 3.52
N VAL A 572 -33.41 25.34 2.78
CA VAL A 572 -34.78 25.29 3.29
C VAL A 572 -34.94 24.01 4.11
N PHE A 573 -35.22 24.16 5.41
CA PHE A 573 -35.43 23.03 6.31
C PHE A 573 -36.90 22.61 6.36
N ARG A 574 -37.16 21.30 6.28
CA ARG A 574 -38.48 20.76 6.61
C ARG A 574 -38.60 20.66 8.13
N LYS A 575 -39.51 21.45 8.72
CA LYS A 575 -39.83 21.36 10.15
C LYS A 575 -40.64 20.12 10.46
N ALA A 576 -40.15 19.26 11.35
CA ALA A 576 -40.87 18.10 11.84
C ALA A 576 -41.14 18.24 13.35
N ARG A 577 -42.41 18.09 13.76
CA ARG A 577 -42.76 17.92 15.18
C ARG A 577 -42.82 16.42 15.49
N HIS A 578 -42.39 16.06 16.70
CA HIS A 578 -42.27 14.68 17.22
C HIS A 578 -43.47 13.74 16.99
N ALA A 579 -44.66 14.27 16.65
CA ALA A 579 -45.86 13.47 16.43
C ALA A 579 -45.98 12.80 15.04
N GLU A 580 -45.11 13.09 14.07
CA GLU A 580 -45.22 12.53 12.70
C GLU A 580 -44.21 11.42 12.35
N ALA A 581 -43.17 11.19 13.17
CA ALA A 581 -42.16 10.16 12.90
C ALA A 581 -42.55 8.74 13.39
N ALA A 582 -43.67 8.60 14.11
CA ALA A 582 -44.19 7.31 14.56
C ALA A 582 -45.15 6.66 13.54
N LYS A 583 -44.72 6.51 12.29
CA LYS A 583 -45.29 5.54 11.34
C LYS A 583 -44.19 4.99 10.43
N PRO A 584 -43.85 3.69 10.50
CA PRO A 584 -43.03 3.07 9.47
C PRO A 584 -43.83 3.06 8.17
N GLN A 585 -43.33 3.73 7.13
CA GLN A 585 -43.83 3.53 5.77
C GLN A 585 -43.40 2.13 5.32
N ALA A 586 -44.37 1.23 5.28
CA ALA A 586 -44.29 -0.01 4.53
C ALA A 586 -44.12 0.31 3.04
N ALA A 587 -42.91 0.14 2.52
CA ALA A 587 -42.69 0.02 1.09
C ALA A 587 -42.76 -1.47 0.72
N SER A 588 -43.87 -1.79 0.06
CA SER A 588 -44.23 -3.05 -0.56
C SER A 588 -43.17 -3.60 -1.52
N LYS A 589 -42.79 -4.88 -1.36
CA LYS A 589 -42.45 -5.79 -2.46
C LYS A 589 -42.91 -7.22 -2.13
N PRO A 590 -43.20 -8.03 -3.16
CA PRO A 590 -44.33 -8.95 -3.18
C PRO A 590 -44.06 -10.27 -2.46
N ALA A 591 -45.09 -10.75 -1.77
CA ALA A 591 -45.15 -12.11 -1.27
C ALA A 591 -45.45 -13.07 -2.44
N GLU A 592 -44.49 -13.94 -2.75
CA GLU A 592 -44.79 -15.28 -3.24
C GLU A 592 -44.25 -16.29 -2.23
N THR A 593 -45.20 -17.00 -1.64
CA THR A 593 -45.03 -18.14 -0.75
C THR A 593 -44.41 -19.32 -1.48
N SER A 594 -43.39 -19.95 -0.88
CA SER A 594 -43.38 -21.42 -0.79
C SER A 594 -42.83 -21.86 0.57
N ARG A 595 -43.68 -22.58 1.28
CA ARG A 595 -43.40 -23.27 2.53
C ARG A 595 -42.35 -24.34 2.29
N LEU A 596 -41.49 -24.61 3.27
CA LEU A 596 -41.25 -25.97 3.77
C LEU A 596 -40.60 -25.91 5.15
N SER A 597 -41.24 -26.63 6.06
CA SER A 597 -40.97 -26.84 7.47
C SER A 597 -39.66 -27.58 7.76
N VAL A 598 -38.93 -27.19 8.81
CA VAL A 598 -38.19 -28.13 9.66
C VAL A 598 -38.33 -27.70 11.12
N LYS A 599 -38.59 -28.72 11.95
CA LYS A 599 -39.00 -28.72 13.35
C LYS A 599 -38.03 -28.03 14.31
N GLU A 600 -38.60 -27.27 15.25
CA GLU A 600 -38.05 -27.10 16.59
C GLU A 600 -38.06 -28.44 17.34
N GLN A 601 -36.96 -28.75 18.03
CA GLN A 601 -37.01 -29.54 19.25
C GLN A 601 -35.93 -29.07 20.23
N ALA A 602 -36.44 -28.70 21.40
CA ALA A 602 -35.80 -28.21 22.60
C ALA A 602 -34.57 -29.00 23.09
N LEU A 603 -33.62 -28.25 23.67
CA LEU A 603 -33.01 -28.50 24.99
C LEU A 603 -32.13 -27.29 25.34
N GLY A 604 -32.44 -26.60 26.44
CA GLY A 604 -31.58 -25.53 26.96
C GLY A 604 -32.28 -24.35 27.64
N GLN A 605 -33.32 -24.58 28.44
CA GLN A 605 -33.77 -23.60 29.44
C GLN A 605 -34.12 -24.32 30.72
N GLU A 606 -33.14 -24.46 31.61
CA GLU A 606 -33.32 -24.57 33.06
C GLU A 606 -31.94 -24.45 33.72
N ALA A 607 -31.53 -23.22 34.07
CA ALA A 607 -30.61 -22.92 35.17
C ALA A 607 -30.34 -21.40 35.24
N ALA A 608 -31.35 -20.62 35.61
CA ALA A 608 -31.14 -19.26 36.09
C ALA A 608 -32.04 -19.02 37.31
N GLY A 609 -31.46 -19.28 38.49
CA GLY A 609 -32.08 -18.97 39.77
C GLY A 609 -31.71 -19.99 40.83
N LEU A 610 -30.74 -19.65 41.68
CA LEU A 610 -30.76 -19.80 43.15
C LEU A 610 -29.34 -19.63 43.74
N GLY A 611 -29.21 -18.71 44.70
CA GLY A 611 -28.33 -18.83 45.88
C GLY A 611 -26.82 -18.63 45.70
N VAL A 612 -26.35 -17.40 45.92
CA VAL A 612 -24.96 -17.07 46.22
C VAL A 612 -24.74 -17.23 47.72
N SER A 613 -24.12 -18.33 48.19
CA SER A 613 -23.36 -18.36 49.47
C SER A 613 -22.58 -19.66 49.78
N GLU A 614 -22.73 -20.79 49.07
CA GLU A 614 -22.10 -22.07 49.51
C GLU A 614 -21.15 -22.73 48.49
N ARG A 615 -20.79 -22.07 47.38
CA ARG A 615 -20.09 -22.72 46.25
C ARG A 615 -18.55 -22.70 46.27
N ALA A 616 -17.90 -22.17 47.30
CA ALA A 616 -16.44 -22.15 47.37
C ALA A 616 -15.82 -23.52 47.70
N ASP A 617 -16.57 -24.42 48.37
CA ASP A 617 -16.07 -25.74 48.77
C ASP A 617 -16.36 -26.85 47.75
N GLU A 618 -17.30 -26.68 46.80
CA GLU A 618 -17.64 -27.70 45.80
C GLU A 618 -16.65 -27.77 44.62
N ALA A 619 -15.91 -26.69 44.34
CA ALA A 619 -14.92 -26.66 43.26
C ALA A 619 -13.69 -27.56 43.55
N ARG A 620 -13.42 -27.87 44.83
CA ARG A 620 -12.34 -28.80 45.21
C ARG A 620 -12.73 -30.28 45.05
N THR A 621 -14.02 -30.60 45.03
CA THR A 621 -14.52 -31.98 45.00
C THR A 621 -14.73 -32.49 43.57
N LEU A 622 -15.08 -31.62 42.61
CA LEU A 622 -15.40 -32.00 41.23
C LEU A 622 -14.18 -32.27 40.32
N SER A 623 -13.02 -31.65 40.59
CA SER A 623 -11.75 -31.91 39.87
C SER A 623 -11.19 -33.32 40.09
N SER A 624 -11.70 -34.08 41.05
CA SER A 624 -11.18 -35.41 41.41
C SER A 624 -11.58 -36.51 40.42
N GLY A 625 -12.77 -36.44 39.82
CA GLY A 625 -13.34 -37.54 39.03
C GLY A 625 -12.59 -37.89 37.74
N GLY A 626 -12.21 -36.90 36.93
CA GLY A 626 -11.46 -37.13 35.67
C GLY A 626 -10.00 -37.52 35.91
N LYS A 627 -9.37 -36.96 36.96
CA LYS A 627 -8.02 -37.32 37.38
C LYS A 627 -7.98 -38.75 37.93
N GLN A 628 -8.90 -39.07 38.82
CA GLN A 628 -9.05 -40.39 39.39
C GLN A 628 -9.36 -41.44 38.31
N ARG A 629 -10.22 -41.15 37.33
CA ARG A 629 -10.46 -42.08 36.20
C ARG A 629 -9.21 -42.32 35.33
N SER A 630 -8.41 -41.28 35.06
CA SER A 630 -7.19 -41.42 34.25
C SER A 630 -6.09 -42.18 35.01
N GLU A 631 -5.95 -41.92 36.31
CA GLU A 631 -5.04 -42.65 37.21
C GLU A 631 -5.50 -44.11 37.39
N GLU A 632 -6.78 -44.35 37.64
CA GLU A 632 -7.36 -45.70 37.72
C GLU A 632 -7.18 -46.46 36.41
N ALA A 633 -7.36 -45.80 35.26
CA ALA A 633 -7.08 -46.39 33.96
C ALA A 633 -5.59 -46.72 33.82
N ALA A 634 -4.67 -45.81 34.16
CA ALA A 634 -3.24 -46.05 34.13
C ALA A 634 -2.80 -47.19 35.06
N GLU A 635 -3.36 -47.27 36.27
CA GLU A 635 -3.11 -48.35 37.23
C GLU A 635 -3.62 -49.70 36.70
N ARG A 636 -4.84 -49.75 36.17
CA ARG A 636 -5.39 -50.97 35.54
C ARG A 636 -4.54 -51.43 34.35
N LEU A 637 -4.01 -50.49 33.57
CA LEU A 637 -3.12 -50.81 32.46
C LEU A 637 -1.78 -51.36 32.97
N GLU A 638 -1.19 -50.79 34.03
CA GLU A 638 0.04 -51.35 34.63
C GLU A 638 -0.19 -52.70 35.32
N GLU A 639 -1.34 -52.90 35.95
CA GLU A 639 -1.71 -54.22 36.48
C GLU A 639 -1.87 -55.25 35.35
N ALA A 640 -2.51 -54.85 34.25
CA ALA A 640 -2.58 -55.69 33.05
C ALA A 640 -1.19 -56.01 32.50
N VAL A 641 -0.29 -55.01 32.43
CA VAL A 641 1.11 -55.19 32.03
C VAL A 641 1.81 -56.24 32.91
N ALA A 642 1.65 -56.16 34.23
CA ALA A 642 2.24 -57.11 35.16
C ALA A 642 1.71 -58.55 34.99
N TRP A 643 0.45 -58.71 34.57
CA TRP A 643 -0.10 -60.03 34.21
C TRP A 643 0.40 -60.52 32.85
N LEU A 644 0.52 -59.64 31.87
CA LEU A 644 0.99 -59.95 30.52
C LEU A 644 2.47 -60.36 30.49
N GLU A 645 3.31 -59.75 31.33
CA GLU A 645 4.74 -60.08 31.45
C GLU A 645 5.02 -61.46 32.08
N ARG A 646 4.03 -62.08 32.72
CA ARG A 646 4.14 -63.45 33.26
C ARG A 646 4.10 -64.53 32.18
N SER A 647 3.84 -64.15 30.94
CA SER A 647 3.82 -65.03 29.78
C SER A 647 4.68 -64.43 28.68
N GLU A 648 5.74 -65.13 28.27
CA GLU A 648 6.54 -64.72 27.11
C GLU A 648 5.68 -64.55 25.84
N MET A 649 4.56 -65.29 25.75
CA MET A 649 3.64 -65.26 24.61
C MET A 649 2.70 -64.04 24.59
N LEU A 650 2.44 -63.41 25.75
CA LEU A 650 1.55 -62.23 25.86
C LEU A 650 2.31 -60.93 26.16
N GLY A 651 3.61 -61.01 26.48
CA GLY A 651 4.45 -59.87 26.83
C GLY A 651 4.53 -58.76 25.77
N ARG A 652 4.23 -59.04 24.49
CA ARG A 652 4.18 -58.02 23.43
C ARG A 652 3.19 -56.89 23.68
N PHE A 653 2.10 -57.17 24.41
CA PHE A 653 1.08 -56.16 24.73
C PHE A 653 1.52 -55.24 25.89
N ALA A 654 2.56 -55.63 26.64
CA ALA A 654 3.03 -54.88 27.81
C ALA A 654 3.61 -53.50 27.44
N GLY A 655 4.40 -53.40 26.36
CA GLY A 655 5.01 -52.15 25.92
C GLY A 655 3.97 -51.06 25.58
N PRO A 656 3.06 -51.31 24.61
CA PRO A 656 2.03 -50.34 24.23
C PRO A 656 1.12 -49.93 25.39
N LEU A 657 0.70 -50.87 26.24
CA LEU A 657 -0.12 -50.58 27.42
C LEU A 657 0.64 -49.71 28.43
N ARG A 658 1.95 -49.94 28.61
CA ARG A 658 2.82 -49.13 29.47
C ARG A 658 2.99 -47.71 28.95
N ASP A 659 3.17 -47.53 27.65
CA ASP A 659 3.28 -46.17 27.06
C ASP A 659 1.95 -45.40 27.18
N LYS A 660 0.82 -46.07 26.97
CA LYS A 660 -0.51 -45.47 27.19
C LYS A 660 -0.75 -45.14 28.67
N ALA A 661 -0.36 -46.04 29.57
CA ALA A 661 -0.42 -45.79 31.01
C ALA A 661 0.44 -44.59 31.41
N ARG A 662 1.67 -44.48 30.86
CA ARG A 662 2.56 -43.33 31.09
C ARG A 662 1.92 -42.02 30.62
N ARG A 663 1.39 -41.95 29.39
CA ARG A 663 0.73 -40.73 28.88
C ARG A 663 -0.50 -40.32 29.71
N LEU A 664 -1.32 -41.29 30.13
CA LEU A 664 -2.47 -41.05 31.01
C LEU A 664 -2.03 -40.53 32.40
N ARG A 665 -0.87 -40.98 32.89
CA ARG A 665 -0.31 -40.59 34.19
C ARG A 665 0.42 -39.24 34.14
N GLU A 666 1.15 -38.95 33.06
CA GLU A 666 1.92 -37.71 32.87
C GLU A 666 1.05 -36.52 32.43
N ARG A 667 -0.13 -36.76 31.82
CA ARG A 667 -1.15 -35.75 31.47
C ARG A 667 -0.60 -34.54 30.68
N SER A 668 0.35 -34.75 29.77
CA SER A 668 0.98 -33.63 29.05
C SER A 668 0.06 -33.05 27.96
N PHE A 669 -0.41 -31.82 28.14
CA PHE A 669 -1.22 -31.09 27.15
C PHE A 669 -0.52 -29.81 26.70
N THR A 670 -0.56 -29.49 25.41
CA THR A 670 -0.01 -28.25 24.86
C THR A 670 -1.12 -27.26 24.54
N VAL A 671 -1.06 -26.06 25.11
CA VAL A 671 -2.04 -24.98 24.91
C VAL A 671 -1.33 -23.79 24.28
N ALA A 672 -1.82 -23.27 23.17
CA ALA A 672 -1.21 -22.13 22.49
C ALA A 672 -2.07 -20.86 22.60
N LEU A 673 -1.44 -19.74 22.99
CA LEU A 673 -2.04 -18.41 23.09
C LEU A 673 -1.80 -17.60 21.81
N PHE A 674 -2.86 -16.98 21.29
CA PHE A 674 -2.87 -16.16 20.08
C PHE A 674 -3.57 -14.81 20.32
N GLY A 675 -3.31 -13.84 19.44
CA GLY A 675 -3.88 -12.48 19.46
C GLY A 675 -2.87 -11.39 19.12
N ALA A 676 -3.35 -10.20 18.77
CA ALA A 676 -2.55 -9.02 18.45
C ALA A 676 -1.58 -8.59 19.56
N PHE A 677 -0.60 -7.75 19.21
CA PHE A 677 0.20 -7.04 20.21
C PHE A 677 -0.71 -6.21 21.11
N SER A 678 -0.36 -6.15 22.39
CA SER A 678 -1.15 -5.43 23.41
C SER A 678 -2.59 -5.96 23.63
N ALA A 679 -2.97 -7.11 23.06
CA ALA A 679 -4.23 -7.79 23.39
C ALA A 679 -4.27 -8.34 24.84
N GLY A 680 -3.11 -8.38 25.50
CA GLY A 680 -2.94 -8.84 26.88
C GLY A 680 -2.75 -10.36 27.00
N LYS A 681 -2.11 -11.00 25.99
CA LYS A 681 -1.74 -12.43 26.02
C LYS A 681 -0.83 -12.77 27.21
N SER A 682 0.28 -12.06 27.35
CA SER A 682 1.25 -12.27 28.44
C SER A 682 0.64 -11.88 29.79
N SER A 683 -0.27 -10.90 29.84
CA SER A 683 -1.06 -10.59 31.05
C SER A 683 -1.98 -11.74 31.44
N LEU A 684 -2.67 -12.37 30.48
CA LEU A 684 -3.48 -13.57 30.72
C LEU A 684 -2.61 -14.75 31.14
N ALA A 685 -1.47 -14.96 30.51
CA ALA A 685 -0.51 -16.00 30.89
C ALA A 685 0.00 -15.80 32.32
N ASN A 686 0.36 -14.58 32.71
CA ASN A 686 0.73 -14.22 34.07
C ASN A 686 -0.44 -14.45 35.06
N ALA A 687 -1.68 -14.12 34.69
CA ALA A 687 -2.85 -14.40 35.50
C ALA A 687 -3.15 -15.90 35.66
N LEU A 688 -2.93 -16.71 34.62
CA LEU A 688 -3.06 -18.17 34.69
C LEU A 688 -1.98 -18.79 35.58
N LEU A 689 -0.74 -18.30 35.44
CA LEU A 689 0.42 -18.66 36.24
C LEU A 689 0.26 -18.24 37.72
N GLY A 690 -0.36 -17.09 37.97
CA GLY A 690 -0.45 -16.46 39.29
C GLY A 690 0.78 -15.64 39.69
N ALA A 691 1.66 -15.31 38.74
CA ALA A 691 2.87 -14.51 38.97
C ALA A 691 3.21 -13.64 37.73
N PRO A 692 3.78 -12.44 37.91
CA PRO A 692 4.16 -11.54 36.81
C PRO A 692 5.55 -11.87 36.25
N LEU A 693 5.69 -12.99 35.53
CA LEU A 693 7.00 -13.46 35.04
C LEU A 693 7.28 -13.15 33.57
N LEU A 694 6.25 -13.13 32.73
CA LEU A 694 6.40 -12.79 31.32
C LEU A 694 6.34 -11.26 31.16
N PRO A 695 7.33 -10.61 30.50
CA PRO A 695 7.33 -9.17 30.33
C PRO A 695 6.16 -8.73 29.46
N SER A 696 5.44 -7.70 29.91
CA SER A 696 4.37 -7.00 29.18
C SER A 696 4.95 -5.88 28.28
N SER A 697 5.95 -6.17 27.45
CA SER A 697 6.51 -5.13 26.57
C SER A 697 5.58 -4.83 25.38
N PRO A 698 5.27 -3.56 25.08
CA PRO A 698 4.41 -3.16 23.96
C PRO A 698 5.13 -3.17 22.59
N ASN A 699 6.42 -3.52 22.52
CA ASN A 699 7.21 -3.39 21.30
C ASN A 699 7.13 -4.63 20.38
N PRO A 700 6.90 -4.46 19.06
CA PRO A 700 6.63 -5.53 18.10
C PRO A 700 7.85 -6.37 17.65
N THR A 701 9.04 -6.12 18.20
CA THR A 701 10.34 -6.70 17.78
C THR A 701 10.71 -7.99 18.53
N THR A 702 9.98 -8.33 19.60
CA THR A 702 10.28 -9.44 20.53
C THR A 702 9.68 -10.76 20.05
N ALA A 703 10.39 -11.45 19.16
CA ALA A 703 9.92 -12.62 18.40
C ALA A 703 10.13 -14.01 19.04
N ALA A 704 10.61 -14.09 20.29
CA ALA A 704 10.93 -15.37 20.94
C ALA A 704 9.68 -16.11 21.43
N ILE A 705 9.58 -17.41 21.15
CA ILE A 705 8.48 -18.25 21.67
C ILE A 705 8.70 -18.46 23.17
N SER A 706 7.71 -18.13 24.00
CA SER A 706 7.78 -18.35 25.44
C SER A 706 6.87 -19.50 25.86
N LYS A 707 7.39 -20.44 26.64
CA LYS A 707 6.66 -21.60 27.15
C LYS A 707 6.62 -21.59 28.67
N ILE A 708 5.50 -21.98 29.26
CA ILE A 708 5.38 -22.29 30.69
C ILE A 708 5.11 -23.79 30.79
N ALA A 709 6.08 -24.54 31.34
CA ALA A 709 6.07 -25.99 31.43
C ALA A 709 6.01 -26.47 32.90
N PRO A 710 5.47 -27.68 33.15
CA PRO A 710 5.52 -28.29 34.47
C PRO A 710 6.97 -28.56 34.91
N PRO A 711 7.33 -28.33 36.19
CA PRO A 711 8.66 -28.63 36.70
C PRO A 711 8.99 -30.12 36.59
N ASP A 712 10.26 -30.43 36.36
CA ASP A 712 10.76 -31.80 36.30
C ASP A 712 11.99 -31.98 37.21
N HIS A 713 12.54 -33.19 37.29
CA HIS A 713 13.70 -33.50 38.13
C HIS A 713 14.97 -32.72 37.76
N LYS A 714 15.10 -32.27 36.51
CA LYS A 714 16.23 -31.49 36.00
C LYS A 714 15.98 -29.98 36.10
N HIS A 715 14.73 -29.56 36.01
CA HIS A 715 14.31 -28.16 35.98
C HIS A 715 13.24 -27.92 37.07
N PRO A 716 13.64 -27.62 38.31
CA PRO A 716 12.70 -27.31 39.38
C PRO A 716 11.96 -25.99 39.12
N HIS A 717 10.89 -25.76 39.87
CA HIS A 717 10.18 -24.47 39.88
C HIS A 717 11.16 -23.31 40.08
N GLY A 718 11.04 -22.25 39.27
CA GLY A 718 11.96 -21.11 39.31
C GLY A 718 13.06 -21.15 38.24
N THR A 719 13.09 -22.20 37.41
CA THR A 719 14.08 -22.37 36.34
C THR A 719 13.56 -21.81 35.01
N ALA A 720 14.42 -21.14 34.25
CA ALA A 720 14.18 -20.77 32.86
C ALA A 720 15.27 -21.39 31.97
N VAL A 721 14.88 -21.92 30.80
CA VAL A 721 15.79 -22.42 29.78
C VAL A 721 15.67 -21.51 28.56
N VAL A 722 16.76 -20.82 28.22
CA VAL A 722 16.85 -19.90 27.10
C VAL A 722 17.65 -20.53 25.98
N LYS A 723 17.06 -20.64 24.80
CA LYS A 723 17.68 -21.19 23.60
C LYS A 723 17.99 -20.07 22.63
N VAL A 724 19.25 -19.91 22.27
CA VAL A 724 19.72 -18.91 21.30
C VAL A 724 19.61 -19.48 19.88
N LYS A 725 19.21 -18.66 18.91
CA LYS A 725 19.15 -19.03 17.48
C LYS A 725 20.51 -19.50 16.99
N SER A 726 20.51 -20.47 16.08
CA SER A 726 21.72 -20.86 15.36
C SER A 726 22.13 -19.78 14.35
N GLU A 727 23.41 -19.75 14.00
CA GLU A 727 23.96 -18.77 13.05
C GLU A 727 23.22 -18.76 11.69
N PRO A 728 22.90 -19.91 11.04
CA PRO A 728 22.16 -19.91 9.78
C PRO A 728 20.75 -19.31 9.90
N LYS A 729 20.13 -19.48 11.07
CA LYS A 729 18.77 -18.99 11.33
C LYS A 729 18.78 -17.46 11.46
N ILE A 730 19.65 -16.89 12.29
CA ILE A 730 19.78 -15.44 12.44
C ILE A 730 20.37 -14.74 11.20
N TRP A 731 21.11 -15.46 10.35
CA TRP A 731 21.51 -14.94 9.03
C TRP A 731 20.31 -14.79 8.10
N THR A 732 19.47 -15.83 8.02
CA THR A 732 18.26 -15.85 7.17
C THR A 732 17.27 -14.78 7.63
N ASP A 733 16.93 -14.76 8.92
CA ASP A 733 17.12 -13.58 9.76
C ASP A 733 17.17 -12.19 9.11
N VAL A 734 18.39 -11.69 9.13
CA VAL A 734 18.84 -10.40 8.68
C VAL A 734 18.69 -10.22 7.17
N GLN A 735 19.01 -11.24 6.36
CA GLN A 735 18.87 -11.15 4.90
C GLN A 735 17.43 -10.86 4.46
N SER A 736 16.45 -11.54 5.06
CA SER A 736 15.03 -11.31 4.74
C SER A 736 14.61 -9.86 5.01
N SER A 737 15.06 -9.28 6.12
CA SER A 737 14.74 -7.89 6.47
C SER A 737 15.50 -6.89 5.60
N LEU A 738 16.75 -7.16 5.25
CA LEU A 738 17.51 -6.33 4.30
C LEU A 738 16.85 -6.28 2.91
N ARG A 739 16.35 -7.41 2.40
CA ARG A 739 15.64 -7.47 1.11
C ARG A 739 14.40 -6.60 1.08
N GLN A 740 13.64 -6.55 2.18
CA GLN A 740 12.47 -5.68 2.31
C GLN A 740 12.85 -4.18 2.32
N CYS A 741 14.08 -3.87 2.74
CA CYS A 741 14.67 -2.54 2.61
C CYS A 741 15.39 -2.32 1.26
N GLY A 742 15.31 -3.25 0.30
CA GLY A 742 15.94 -3.12 -1.02
C GLY A 742 17.45 -3.42 -1.03
N HIS A 743 17.97 -4.11 -0.02
CA HIS A 743 19.38 -4.44 0.13
C HIS A 743 19.61 -5.95 0.22
N GLU A 744 20.81 -6.40 -0.17
CA GLU A 744 21.31 -7.74 0.11
C GLU A 744 22.74 -7.64 0.64
N ALA A 745 23.17 -8.66 1.37
CA ALA A 745 24.52 -8.77 1.90
C ALA A 745 25.03 -10.20 1.75
N ASP A 746 26.31 -10.32 1.39
CA ASP A 746 26.98 -11.62 1.24
C ASP A 746 27.74 -12.02 2.51
N THR A 747 28.04 -11.06 3.39
CA THR A 747 28.80 -11.27 4.64
C THR A 747 28.18 -10.57 5.84
N TRP A 748 28.45 -11.05 7.05
CA TRP A 748 28.01 -10.39 8.30
C TRP A 748 28.54 -8.95 8.43
N ASP A 749 29.81 -8.70 8.09
CA ASP A 749 30.39 -7.35 8.15
C ASP A 749 29.71 -6.36 7.21
N GLU A 750 29.29 -6.81 6.03
CA GLU A 750 28.48 -6.00 5.11
C GLU A 750 27.06 -5.81 5.64
N ALA A 751 26.42 -6.88 6.10
CA ALA A 751 25.06 -6.85 6.65
C ALA A 751 24.97 -5.87 7.83
N LEU A 752 25.91 -5.93 8.79
CA LEU A 752 25.93 -5.06 9.97
C LEU A 752 26.14 -3.59 9.61
N ARG A 753 26.98 -3.29 8.60
CA ARG A 753 27.17 -1.92 8.09
C ARG A 753 25.92 -1.38 7.40
N LEU A 754 25.18 -2.23 6.69
CA LEU A 754 23.89 -1.86 6.10
C LEU A 754 22.84 -1.66 7.20
N CYS A 755 22.78 -2.54 8.20
CA CYS A 755 21.88 -2.40 9.35
C CYS A 755 22.11 -1.09 10.10
N ALA A 756 23.37 -0.76 10.41
CA ALA A 756 23.72 0.49 11.09
C ALA A 756 23.34 1.73 10.27
N ARG A 757 23.62 1.73 8.96
CA ARG A 757 23.19 2.82 8.06
C ARG A 757 21.68 2.98 8.02
N LEU A 758 20.93 1.88 7.90
CA LEU A 758 19.47 1.90 7.87
C LEU A 758 18.88 2.37 9.21
N ALA A 759 19.53 2.03 10.32
CA ALA A 759 19.15 2.52 11.65
C ALA A 759 19.32 4.04 11.78
N GLU A 760 20.37 4.61 11.17
CA GLU A 760 20.63 6.06 11.16
C GLU A 760 19.75 6.83 10.16
N SER A 761 19.56 6.31 8.94
CA SER A 761 18.75 6.95 7.91
C SER A 761 17.25 6.87 8.20
N GLY A 762 16.84 5.89 9.01
CA GLY A 762 15.44 5.53 9.19
C GLY A 762 14.87 4.85 7.94
N ALA A 763 13.60 4.45 8.05
CA ALA A 763 12.87 3.82 6.94
C ALA A 763 12.35 4.86 5.95
N GLU A 764 12.59 4.65 4.66
CA GLU A 764 12.05 5.49 3.58
C GLU A 764 10.55 5.28 3.40
N HIS A 765 10.08 4.03 3.58
CA HIS A 765 8.66 3.66 3.49
C HIS A 765 8.14 3.12 4.83
N PRO A 766 6.88 3.39 5.22
CA PRO A 766 6.34 2.90 6.48
C PRO A 766 6.40 1.37 6.65
N ALA A 767 6.16 0.60 5.58
CA ALA A 767 6.27 -0.86 5.57
C ALA A 767 7.69 -1.38 5.93
N GLN A 768 8.73 -0.58 5.76
CA GLN A 768 10.12 -0.96 6.07
C GLN A 768 10.47 -0.74 7.56
N LYS A 769 9.68 0.03 8.33
CA LYS A 769 10.03 0.40 9.72
C LYS A 769 10.26 -0.79 10.65
N PRO A 770 9.45 -1.86 10.63
CA PRO A 770 9.67 -3.01 11.51
C PRO A 770 10.92 -3.81 11.13
N HIS A 771 11.25 -3.83 9.83
CA HIS A 771 12.52 -4.40 9.35
C HIS A 771 13.70 -3.54 9.82
N VAL A 772 13.62 -2.21 9.69
CA VAL A 772 14.68 -1.30 10.18
C VAL A 772 14.86 -1.41 11.70
N ALA A 773 13.78 -1.51 12.48
CA ALA A 773 13.85 -1.70 13.93
C ALA A 773 14.53 -3.04 14.30
N PHE A 774 14.14 -4.14 13.63
CA PHE A 774 14.81 -5.43 13.80
C PHE A 774 16.29 -5.38 13.42
N LEU A 775 16.63 -4.76 12.28
CA LEU A 775 18.02 -4.63 11.82
C LEU A 775 18.86 -3.77 12.78
N ALA A 776 18.28 -2.71 13.35
CA ALA A 776 18.92 -1.89 14.38
C ALA A 776 19.20 -2.70 15.65
N ALA A 777 18.21 -3.45 16.15
CA ALA A 777 18.36 -4.33 17.30
C ALA A 777 19.42 -5.42 17.07
N ALA A 778 19.39 -6.06 15.90
CA ALA A 778 20.37 -7.07 15.50
C ALA A 778 21.79 -6.48 15.43
N ALA A 779 21.96 -5.28 14.88
CA ALA A 779 23.27 -4.61 14.83
C ALA A 779 23.79 -4.26 16.24
N ALA A 780 22.94 -3.69 17.10
CA ALA A 780 23.31 -3.32 18.48
C ALA A 780 23.59 -4.55 19.37
N GLY A 781 22.97 -5.68 19.08
CA GLY A 781 23.10 -6.91 19.85
C GLY A 781 24.17 -7.88 19.39
N TYR A 782 24.62 -7.77 18.13
CA TYR A 782 25.51 -8.75 17.51
C TYR A 782 26.79 -8.97 18.32
N GLU A 783 27.50 -7.91 18.74
CA GLU A 783 28.73 -8.06 19.52
C GLU A 783 28.52 -8.81 20.84
N ARG A 784 27.36 -8.67 21.47
CA ARG A 784 27.01 -9.32 22.75
C ARG A 784 26.63 -10.79 22.58
N MET A 785 26.05 -11.14 21.43
CA MET A 785 25.52 -12.48 21.16
C MET A 785 26.42 -13.33 20.26
N ASN A 786 27.38 -12.71 19.57
CA ASN A 786 28.34 -13.39 18.73
C ASN A 786 29.15 -14.41 19.56
N GLY A 787 29.23 -15.65 19.07
CA GLY A 787 29.82 -16.77 19.79
C GLY A 787 28.86 -17.56 20.71
N ARG A 788 27.62 -17.11 20.89
CA ARG A 788 26.58 -17.80 21.69
C ARG A 788 25.47 -18.43 20.82
N PHE A 789 25.60 -18.38 19.50
CA PHE A 789 24.59 -18.92 18.59
C PHE A 789 24.41 -20.43 18.77
N GLY A 790 23.16 -20.87 18.92
CA GLY A 790 22.80 -22.27 19.19
C GLY A 790 22.99 -22.73 20.63
N GLU A 791 23.46 -21.87 21.55
CA GLU A 791 23.60 -22.19 22.96
C GLU A 791 22.23 -22.41 23.64
N ILE A 792 22.18 -23.35 24.59
CA ILE A 792 21.03 -23.56 25.49
C ILE A 792 21.51 -23.27 26.91
N VAL A 793 20.93 -22.26 27.53
CA VAL A 793 21.34 -21.76 28.85
C VAL A 793 20.22 -22.00 29.84
N SER A 794 20.54 -22.57 31.00
CA SER A 794 19.61 -22.68 32.13
C SER A 794 19.93 -21.61 33.16
N ILE A 795 18.96 -20.75 33.46
CA ILE A 795 19.08 -19.58 34.33
C ILE A 795 17.92 -19.55 35.34
N GLY A 796 18.08 -18.79 36.44
CA GLY A 796 16.98 -18.49 37.35
C GLY A 796 16.05 -17.40 36.80
N TRP A 797 14.84 -17.28 37.34
CA TRP A 797 13.89 -16.24 36.95
C TRP A 797 14.41 -14.80 37.15
N GLU A 798 15.28 -14.57 38.14
CA GLU A 798 15.90 -13.26 38.39
C GLU A 798 16.82 -12.81 37.24
N GLU A 799 17.41 -13.75 36.52
CA GLU A 799 18.29 -13.46 35.38
C GLU A 799 17.54 -13.36 34.05
N LEU A 800 16.28 -13.81 34.01
CA LEU A 800 15.46 -13.87 32.81
C LEU A 800 15.26 -12.48 32.17
N GLU A 801 15.09 -11.45 32.99
CA GLU A 801 14.83 -10.09 32.55
C GLU A 801 15.94 -9.58 31.62
N THR A 802 17.19 -9.96 31.87
CA THR A 802 18.35 -9.56 31.06
C THR A 802 18.34 -10.11 29.63
N TYR A 803 17.61 -11.21 29.38
CA TYR A 803 17.50 -11.84 28.07
C TYR A 803 16.24 -11.40 27.32
N VAL A 804 15.11 -11.26 28.04
CA VAL A 804 13.80 -11.07 27.39
C VAL A 804 13.41 -9.59 27.28
N ALA A 805 13.91 -8.71 28.16
CA ALA A 805 13.54 -7.29 28.15
C ALA A 805 14.39 -6.44 27.18
N ASP A 806 15.68 -6.75 26.99
CA ASP A 806 16.55 -6.04 26.05
C ASP A 806 16.35 -6.56 24.62
N GLU A 807 15.78 -5.72 23.74
CA GLU A 807 15.49 -6.08 22.35
C GLU A 807 16.72 -6.53 21.55
N ALA A 808 17.88 -5.92 21.83
CA ALA A 808 19.12 -6.28 21.16
C ALA A 808 19.65 -7.65 21.61
N VAL A 809 19.16 -8.21 22.72
CA VAL A 809 19.42 -9.61 23.10
C VAL A 809 18.27 -10.51 22.63
N SER A 810 17.03 -10.09 22.87
CA SER A 810 15.82 -10.86 22.62
C SER A 810 15.63 -11.26 21.15
N CYS A 811 16.04 -10.42 20.19
CA CYS A 811 15.94 -10.74 18.76
C CYS A 811 16.78 -11.98 18.33
N PHE A 812 17.77 -12.38 19.13
CA PHE A 812 18.60 -13.57 18.93
C PHE A 812 18.06 -14.83 19.61
N LEU A 813 16.99 -14.73 20.41
CA LEU A 813 16.41 -15.87 21.12
C LEU A 813 15.47 -16.66 20.20
N ASP A 814 15.56 -17.98 20.26
CA ASP A 814 14.68 -18.90 19.56
C ASP A 814 13.48 -19.28 20.44
N GLU A 815 13.75 -19.65 21.69
CA GLU A 815 12.77 -20.18 22.61
C GLU A 815 13.17 -19.92 24.06
N VAL A 816 12.18 -19.63 24.90
CA VAL A 816 12.32 -19.48 26.35
C VAL A 816 11.33 -20.43 27.03
N VAL A 817 11.81 -21.35 27.86
CA VAL A 817 10.96 -22.31 28.61
C VAL A 817 11.05 -22.01 30.10
N LEU A 818 9.94 -21.59 30.70
CA LEU A 818 9.79 -21.32 32.12
C LEU A 818 9.19 -22.54 32.82
N TYR A 819 9.89 -23.09 33.81
CA TYR A 819 9.42 -24.20 34.61
C TYR A 819 8.76 -23.68 35.89
N ALA A 820 7.43 -23.82 35.98
CA ALA A 820 6.64 -23.24 37.06
C ALA A 820 5.63 -24.23 37.66
N ASP A 821 5.58 -24.35 38.99
CA ASP A 821 4.49 -25.06 39.68
C ASP A 821 3.31 -24.11 39.88
N CYS A 822 2.25 -24.27 39.09
CA CYS A 822 1.04 -23.45 39.15
C CYS A 822 -0.22 -24.27 38.85
N PRO A 823 -1.44 -23.73 39.09
CA PRO A 823 -2.68 -24.47 38.84
C PRO A 823 -2.78 -25.07 37.43
N LEU A 824 -2.25 -24.36 36.43
CA LEU A 824 -2.21 -24.80 35.04
C LEU A 824 -1.26 -26.00 34.83
N THR A 825 0.00 -25.87 35.26
CA THR A 825 1.01 -26.92 35.06
C THR A 825 0.77 -28.16 35.92
N ARG A 826 0.06 -28.02 37.05
CA ARG A 826 -0.43 -29.17 37.85
C ARG A 826 -1.47 -30.02 37.14
N GLN A 827 -2.16 -29.46 36.13
CA GLN A 827 -3.02 -30.23 35.23
C GLN A 827 -2.23 -30.88 34.08
N GLY A 828 -0.89 -30.76 34.07
CA GLY A 828 0.00 -31.27 33.03
C GLY A 828 0.05 -30.40 31.77
N VAL A 829 -0.44 -29.16 31.86
CA VAL A 829 -0.47 -28.22 30.74
C VAL A 829 0.89 -27.54 30.56
N THR A 830 1.37 -27.52 29.32
CA THR A 830 2.41 -26.61 28.82
C THR A 830 1.75 -25.49 28.03
N LEU A 831 1.84 -24.27 28.53
CA LEU A 831 1.31 -23.08 27.86
C LEU A 831 2.37 -22.50 26.94
N VAL A 832 2.00 -22.18 25.71
CA VAL A 832 2.88 -21.57 24.71
C VAL A 832 2.34 -20.18 24.38
N ASP A 833 3.05 -19.14 24.78
CA ASP A 833 2.80 -17.77 24.33
C ASP A 833 3.45 -17.60 22.95
N THR A 834 2.62 -17.51 21.92
CA THR A 834 3.10 -17.32 20.55
C THR A 834 3.31 -15.83 20.28
N PRO A 835 4.34 -15.45 19.50
CA PRO A 835 4.55 -14.05 19.10
C PRO A 835 3.28 -13.47 18.47
N GLY A 836 3.02 -12.17 18.67
CA GLY A 836 1.82 -11.49 18.18
C GLY A 836 1.60 -11.69 16.68
N VAL A 837 0.34 -11.92 16.28
CA VAL A 837 -0.06 -12.17 14.89
C VAL A 837 0.32 -11.03 13.94
N ASP A 838 0.45 -9.81 14.46
CA ASP A 838 0.82 -8.58 13.74
C ASP A 838 2.27 -8.52 13.25
N SER A 839 3.12 -9.46 13.62
CA SER A 839 4.52 -9.44 13.19
C SER A 839 4.61 -9.66 11.67
N LEU A 840 4.99 -8.61 10.94
CA LEU A 840 5.11 -8.51 9.48
C LEU A 840 6.07 -9.53 8.80
N ASN A 841 6.69 -10.42 9.57
CA ASN A 841 7.61 -11.43 9.07
C ASN A 841 6.89 -12.76 8.79
N ALA A 842 7.09 -13.31 7.59
CA ALA A 842 6.58 -14.63 7.17
C ALA A 842 6.91 -15.79 8.13
N ARG A 843 7.89 -15.61 9.02
CA ARG A 843 8.30 -16.58 10.05
C ARG A 843 7.25 -16.81 11.14
N HIS A 844 6.49 -15.78 11.50
CA HIS A 844 5.51 -15.89 12.58
C HIS A 844 4.25 -16.62 12.13
N THR A 845 3.89 -16.50 10.85
CA THR A 845 2.81 -17.30 10.25
C THR A 845 3.14 -18.80 10.30
N GLY A 846 4.39 -19.19 10.05
CA GLY A 846 4.81 -20.60 10.08
C GLY A 846 4.78 -21.21 11.49
N VAL A 847 5.30 -20.50 12.49
CA VAL A 847 5.27 -20.93 13.91
C VAL A 847 3.83 -20.99 14.42
N ALA A 848 3.01 -19.97 14.13
CA ALA A 848 1.60 -19.96 14.49
C ALA A 848 0.84 -21.14 13.86
N PHE A 849 1.12 -21.45 12.59
CA PHE A 849 0.53 -22.59 11.89
C PHE A 849 0.95 -23.94 12.50
N HIS A 850 2.22 -24.09 12.90
CA HIS A 850 2.69 -25.29 13.60
C HIS A 850 1.92 -25.53 14.91
N TYR A 851 1.77 -24.50 15.76
CA TYR A 851 1.00 -24.64 17.00
C TYR A 851 -0.50 -24.80 16.76
N MET A 852 -1.07 -24.21 15.71
CA MET A 852 -2.45 -24.45 15.31
C MET A 852 -2.70 -25.93 14.97
N LYS A 853 -1.76 -26.58 14.25
CA LYS A 853 -1.83 -28.01 13.89
C LYS A 853 -1.65 -28.92 15.11
N HIS A 854 -0.65 -28.64 15.95
CA HIS A 854 -0.18 -29.59 16.97
C HIS A 854 -0.63 -29.30 18.41
N ALA A 855 -1.19 -28.13 18.73
CA ALA A 855 -1.69 -27.86 20.08
C ALA A 855 -3.01 -28.59 20.36
N ASP A 856 -3.17 -29.04 21.62
CA ASP A 856 -4.38 -29.70 22.12
C ASP A 856 -5.52 -28.71 22.38
N ALA A 857 -5.18 -27.44 22.70
CA ALA A 857 -6.13 -26.34 22.79
C ALA A 857 -5.55 -25.00 22.30
N LEU A 858 -6.42 -24.12 21.81
CA LEU A 858 -6.09 -22.79 21.30
C LEU A 858 -6.82 -21.72 22.12
N LEU A 859 -6.08 -20.74 22.66
CA LEU A 859 -6.62 -19.58 23.38
C LEU A 859 -6.39 -18.31 22.55
N PHE A 860 -7.45 -17.70 22.05
CA PHE A 860 -7.37 -16.44 21.31
C PHE A 860 -7.77 -15.26 22.21
N VAL A 861 -6.86 -14.31 22.42
CA VAL A 861 -7.06 -13.16 23.31
C VAL A 861 -7.26 -11.89 22.48
N THR A 862 -8.33 -11.16 22.76
CA THR A 862 -8.64 -9.84 22.19
C THR A 862 -8.85 -8.83 23.31
N TYR A 863 -8.53 -7.55 23.06
CA TYR A 863 -8.72 -6.49 24.05
C TYR A 863 -10.15 -5.90 23.98
N TYR A 864 -10.73 -5.54 25.12
CA TYR A 864 -12.12 -5.05 25.22
C TYR A 864 -12.44 -3.86 24.29
N ASN A 865 -11.55 -2.86 24.21
CA ASN A 865 -11.78 -1.64 23.41
C ASN A 865 -11.49 -1.82 21.90
N HIS A 866 -10.83 -2.91 21.51
CA HIS A 866 -10.32 -3.10 20.15
C HIS A 866 -10.76 -4.47 19.63
N ALA A 867 -11.84 -4.43 18.87
CA ALA A 867 -12.36 -5.60 18.21
C ALA A 867 -11.54 -5.93 16.95
N PHE A 868 -10.73 -6.99 17.04
CA PHE A 868 -9.90 -7.60 15.99
C PHE A 868 -9.14 -6.60 15.08
N SER A 869 -7.84 -6.46 15.32
CA SER A 869 -6.91 -5.76 14.42
C SER A 869 -6.89 -6.37 13.01
N LYS A 870 -6.29 -5.69 12.04
CA LYS A 870 -6.14 -6.23 10.67
C LYS A 870 -5.46 -7.61 10.67
N ALA A 871 -4.42 -7.80 11.49
CA ALA A 871 -3.73 -9.09 11.56
C ALA A 871 -4.56 -10.14 12.31
N ASP A 872 -5.29 -9.76 13.36
CA ASP A 872 -6.23 -10.67 14.04
C ASP A 872 -7.24 -11.24 13.04
N ARG A 873 -7.82 -10.40 12.18
CA ARG A 873 -8.79 -10.84 11.17
C ARG A 873 -8.18 -11.84 10.20
N GLU A 874 -6.97 -11.56 9.69
CA GLU A 874 -6.25 -12.48 8.79
C GLU A 874 -6.02 -13.84 9.45
N PHE A 875 -5.61 -13.86 10.72
CA PHE A 875 -5.38 -15.10 11.44
C PHE A 875 -6.68 -15.83 11.81
N LEU A 876 -7.73 -15.11 12.20
CA LEU A 876 -9.04 -15.70 12.48
C LEU A 876 -9.66 -16.31 11.21
N LEU A 877 -9.45 -15.70 10.04
CA LEU A 877 -9.80 -16.29 8.75
C LEU A 877 -9.01 -17.59 8.50
N GLN A 878 -7.72 -17.61 8.82
CA GLN A 878 -6.90 -18.84 8.74
C GLN A 878 -7.40 -19.93 9.67
N LEU A 879 -7.74 -19.61 10.92
CA LEU A 879 -8.35 -20.55 11.87
C LEU A 879 -9.71 -21.06 11.37
N GLY A 880 -10.56 -20.16 10.87
CA GLY A 880 -11.85 -20.50 10.30
C GLY A 880 -11.73 -21.48 9.13
N ARG A 881 -10.70 -21.34 8.28
CA ARG A 881 -10.44 -22.26 7.16
C ARG A 881 -10.17 -23.69 7.63
N VAL A 882 -9.54 -23.89 8.79
CA VAL A 882 -9.10 -25.22 9.25
C VAL A 882 -9.99 -25.80 10.36
N LYS A 883 -10.98 -25.06 10.87
CA LYS A 883 -11.85 -25.50 11.98
C LYS A 883 -12.40 -26.91 11.79
N ASP A 884 -12.92 -27.21 10.60
CA ASP A 884 -13.58 -28.50 10.32
C ASP A 884 -12.60 -29.69 10.17
N THR A 885 -11.29 -29.44 10.17
CA THR A 885 -10.27 -30.50 10.14
C THR A 885 -9.94 -31.06 11.52
N PHE A 886 -10.41 -30.43 12.61
CA PHE A 886 -10.16 -30.88 13.97
C PHE A 886 -11.30 -31.74 14.51
N ALA A 887 -10.95 -32.82 15.23
CA ALA A 887 -11.93 -33.76 15.80
C ALA A 887 -12.74 -33.18 16.99
N LEU A 888 -12.22 -32.16 17.67
CA LEU A 888 -12.85 -31.46 18.80
C LEU A 888 -12.78 -29.94 18.59
N ASP A 889 -13.78 -29.21 19.06
CA ASP A 889 -13.77 -27.74 19.06
C ASP A 889 -12.84 -27.23 20.18
N LYS A 890 -11.54 -27.25 19.88
CA LYS A 890 -10.44 -26.95 20.80
C LYS A 890 -10.14 -25.46 20.97
N MET A 891 -11.04 -24.57 20.51
CA MET A 891 -10.82 -23.12 20.45
C MET A 891 -11.58 -22.35 21.53
N PHE A 892 -10.87 -21.50 22.27
CA PHE A 892 -11.42 -20.61 23.29
C PHE A 892 -11.05 -19.16 22.95
N PHE A 893 -12.00 -18.25 23.13
CA PHE A 893 -11.85 -16.82 22.85
C PHE A 893 -11.99 -16.03 24.14
N VAL A 894 -11.08 -15.10 24.38
CA VAL A 894 -11.01 -14.30 25.60
C VAL A 894 -11.05 -12.82 25.26
N ILE A 895 -12.08 -12.12 25.71
CA ILE A 895 -12.18 -10.65 25.72
C ILE A 895 -11.56 -10.17 27.02
N ASN A 896 -10.30 -9.74 26.95
CA ASN A 896 -9.53 -9.26 28.08
C ASN A 896 -9.83 -7.78 28.38
N ALA A 897 -9.53 -7.34 29.60
CA ALA A 897 -9.82 -6.00 30.11
C ALA A 897 -11.33 -5.65 30.14
N ALA A 898 -12.19 -6.64 30.36
CA ALA A 898 -13.64 -6.43 30.49
C ALA A 898 -14.03 -5.56 31.70
N ASP A 899 -13.12 -5.32 32.65
CA ASP A 899 -13.30 -4.35 33.75
C ASP A 899 -13.43 -2.90 33.27
N LEU A 900 -13.10 -2.63 32.01
CA LEU A 900 -13.25 -1.30 31.40
C LEU A 900 -14.69 -0.93 31.01
N ALA A 901 -15.60 -1.91 30.94
CA ALA A 901 -17.00 -1.69 30.60
C ALA A 901 -17.70 -0.77 31.63
N GLN A 902 -18.49 0.19 31.15
CA GLN A 902 -19.20 1.16 32.00
C GLN A 902 -20.54 0.62 32.49
N SER A 903 -21.19 -0.24 31.69
CA SER A 903 -22.44 -0.92 32.07
C SER A 903 -22.47 -2.38 31.62
N LYS A 904 -23.40 -3.18 32.17
CA LYS A 904 -23.57 -4.58 31.77
C LYS A 904 -24.09 -4.69 30.34
N GLU A 905 -24.96 -3.76 29.94
CA GLU A 905 -25.51 -3.68 28.59
C GLU A 905 -24.41 -3.39 27.55
N GLU A 906 -23.43 -2.56 27.88
CA GLU A 906 -22.26 -2.29 27.02
C GLU A 906 -21.40 -3.54 26.85
N LEU A 907 -21.15 -4.29 27.93
CA LEU A 907 -20.41 -5.54 27.88
C LEU A 907 -21.14 -6.58 27.02
N GLU A 908 -22.45 -6.74 27.19
CA GLU A 908 -23.28 -7.65 26.38
C GLU A 908 -23.28 -7.27 24.89
N ALA A 909 -23.33 -5.98 24.57
CA ALA A 909 -23.23 -5.49 23.20
C ALA A 909 -21.88 -5.84 22.55
N VAL A 910 -20.77 -5.70 23.29
CA VAL A 910 -19.42 -6.06 22.80
C VAL A 910 -19.32 -7.57 22.56
N ILE A 911 -19.84 -8.39 23.48
CA ILE A 911 -19.89 -9.85 23.32
C ILE A 911 -20.73 -10.24 22.09
N SER A 912 -21.87 -9.60 21.87
CA SER A 912 -22.73 -9.85 20.71
C SER A 912 -22.03 -9.46 19.40
N TYR A 913 -21.38 -8.30 19.36
CA TYR A 913 -20.59 -7.85 18.22
C TYR A 913 -19.44 -8.83 17.90
N MET A 914 -18.71 -9.28 18.92
CA MET A 914 -17.60 -10.23 18.75
C MET A 914 -18.07 -11.59 18.22
N ASN A 915 -19.20 -12.09 18.70
CA ASN A 915 -19.81 -13.30 18.16
C ASN A 915 -20.21 -13.14 16.68
N GLY A 916 -20.75 -11.98 16.30
CA GLY A 916 -21.08 -11.66 14.92
C GLY A 916 -19.84 -11.67 14.01
N GLU A 917 -18.76 -11.04 14.43
CA GLU A 917 -17.50 -10.99 13.67
C GLU A 917 -16.83 -12.37 13.56
N LEU A 918 -16.76 -13.15 14.65
CA LEU A 918 -16.24 -14.52 14.61
C LEU A 918 -17.03 -15.41 13.64
N ALA A 919 -18.36 -15.26 13.59
CA ALA A 919 -19.19 -15.98 12.63
C ALA A 919 -18.88 -15.61 11.17
N ARG A 920 -18.54 -14.33 10.89
CA ARG A 920 -18.09 -13.88 9.57
C ARG A 920 -16.76 -14.48 9.16
N PHE A 921 -15.87 -14.76 10.12
CA PHE A 921 -14.61 -15.48 9.87
C PHE A 921 -14.79 -17.01 9.74
N GLY A 922 -16.02 -17.52 9.76
CA GLY A 922 -16.30 -18.96 9.66
C GLY A 922 -16.26 -19.70 11.00
N ILE A 923 -16.06 -18.98 12.11
CA ILE A 923 -15.97 -19.56 13.46
C ILE A 923 -17.37 -19.54 14.08
N ARG A 924 -18.12 -20.63 13.87
CA ARG A 924 -19.48 -20.79 14.40
C ARG A 924 -19.43 -21.32 15.84
N PHE A 925 -20.29 -20.80 16.71
CA PHE A 925 -20.41 -21.18 18.13
C PHE A 925 -19.09 -21.09 18.94
N PRO A 926 -18.40 -19.94 18.96
CA PRO A 926 -17.14 -19.80 19.70
C PRO A 926 -17.35 -19.89 21.21
N ARG A 927 -16.45 -20.58 21.93
CA ARG A 927 -16.37 -20.53 23.41
C ARG A 927 -15.77 -19.19 23.83
N LEU A 928 -16.61 -18.17 24.04
CA LEU A 928 -16.22 -16.77 24.28
C LEU A 928 -16.39 -16.37 25.75
N TYR A 929 -15.33 -15.84 26.37
CA TYR A 929 -15.32 -15.41 27.78
C TYR A 929 -14.85 -13.96 27.89
N ALA A 930 -15.54 -13.14 28.68
CA ALA A 930 -15.10 -11.80 29.04
C ALA A 930 -14.46 -11.83 30.43
N LEU A 931 -13.22 -11.35 30.57
CA LEU A 931 -12.47 -11.35 31.82
C LEU A 931 -11.51 -10.16 31.93
N SER A 932 -10.94 -9.98 33.13
CA SER A 932 -9.84 -9.05 33.37
C SER A 932 -8.64 -9.80 33.94
N SER A 933 -7.60 -9.96 33.13
CA SER A 933 -6.35 -10.60 33.56
C SER A 933 -5.70 -9.88 34.75
N ARG A 934 -5.85 -8.55 34.82
CA ARG A 934 -5.36 -7.72 35.92
C ARG A 934 -6.06 -8.04 37.23
N LEU A 935 -7.40 -8.03 37.23
CA LEU A 935 -8.17 -8.42 38.41
C LEU A 935 -7.83 -9.85 38.84
N ALA A 936 -7.69 -10.76 37.88
CA ALA A 936 -7.38 -12.15 38.14
C ALA A 936 -5.99 -12.34 38.79
N LEU A 937 -4.97 -11.62 38.30
CA LEU A 937 -3.63 -11.67 38.89
C LEU A 937 -3.63 -11.08 40.30
N ALA A 938 -4.35 -9.98 40.53
CA ALA A 938 -4.47 -9.40 41.87
C ALA A 938 -5.20 -10.33 42.84
N GLU A 939 -6.30 -10.96 42.41
CA GLU A 939 -7.03 -11.97 43.18
C GLU A 939 -6.13 -13.17 43.58
N LYS A 940 -5.24 -13.62 42.68
CA LYS A 940 -4.33 -14.74 42.96
C LYS A 940 -3.11 -14.36 43.81
N THR A 941 -2.58 -13.14 43.64
CA THR A 941 -1.40 -12.67 44.39
C THR A 941 -1.75 -12.05 45.74
N GLY A 942 -3.04 -11.81 46.00
CA GLY A 942 -3.51 -11.11 47.20
C GLY A 942 -3.29 -9.60 47.16
N ALA A 943 -2.90 -9.05 46.00
CA ALA A 943 -2.79 -7.61 45.79
C ALA A 943 -4.19 -6.96 45.73
N GLU A 944 -4.29 -5.67 46.04
CA GLU A 944 -5.56 -4.95 45.90
C GLU A 944 -6.01 -4.93 44.43
N PRO A 945 -7.19 -5.47 44.07
CA PRO A 945 -7.59 -5.61 42.67
C PRO A 945 -7.84 -4.28 41.93
N GLY A 946 -7.84 -3.14 42.62
CA GLY A 946 -8.38 -1.90 42.06
C GLY A 946 -9.88 -2.03 41.75
N PRO A 947 -10.46 -1.10 40.97
CA PRO A 947 -11.89 -1.11 40.67
C PRO A 947 -12.27 -2.32 39.79
N ARG A 948 -13.35 -3.03 40.15
CA ARG A 948 -13.88 -4.18 39.37
C ARG A 948 -14.78 -3.79 38.20
N GLY A 949 -15.11 -2.50 38.07
CA GLY A 949 -16.06 -2.02 37.07
C GLY A 949 -17.43 -2.68 37.24
N VAL A 950 -17.94 -3.27 36.15
CA VAL A 950 -19.24 -3.99 36.11
C VAL A 950 -19.14 -5.48 36.42
N LEU A 951 -17.92 -6.00 36.56
CA LEU A 951 -17.69 -7.42 36.80
C LEU A 951 -17.89 -7.77 38.28
N ALA A 952 -18.43 -8.95 38.56
CA ALA A 952 -18.58 -9.46 39.93
C ALA A 952 -17.24 -9.97 40.50
N ASP A 953 -16.45 -10.62 39.64
CA ASP A 953 -15.10 -11.14 39.87
C ASP A 953 -14.25 -10.88 38.62
N SER A 954 -13.01 -11.39 38.56
CA SER A 954 -12.17 -11.25 37.36
C SER A 954 -12.71 -11.94 36.10
N GLY A 955 -13.71 -12.82 36.18
CA GLY A 955 -14.15 -13.69 35.08
C GLY A 955 -13.24 -14.90 34.82
N LEU A 956 -12.05 -14.96 35.43
CA LEU A 956 -11.10 -16.04 35.20
C LEU A 956 -11.60 -17.40 35.71
N SER A 957 -12.32 -17.43 36.83
CA SER A 957 -12.81 -18.69 37.42
C SER A 957 -13.79 -19.44 36.52
N ALA A 958 -14.70 -18.71 35.85
CA ALA A 958 -15.63 -19.30 34.89
C ALA A 958 -14.90 -19.91 33.68
N PHE A 959 -13.89 -19.20 33.17
CA PHE A 959 -13.02 -19.69 32.11
C PHE A 959 -12.21 -20.92 32.57
N GLU A 960 -11.50 -20.86 33.70
CA GLU A 960 -10.67 -21.96 34.21
C GLU A 960 -11.51 -23.22 34.46
N THR A 961 -12.73 -23.07 34.99
CA THR A 961 -13.62 -24.21 35.24
C THR A 961 -13.96 -24.94 33.94
N ASP A 962 -14.38 -24.22 32.92
CA ASP A 962 -14.76 -24.82 31.63
C ASP A 962 -13.53 -25.34 30.86
N PHE A 963 -12.43 -24.58 30.90
CA PHE A 963 -11.18 -24.93 30.24
C PHE A 963 -10.53 -26.18 30.85
N PHE A 964 -10.46 -26.29 32.19
CA PHE A 964 -9.94 -27.49 32.84
C PHE A 964 -10.88 -28.68 32.70
N ARG A 965 -12.20 -28.47 32.66
CA ARG A 965 -13.15 -29.54 32.34
C ARG A 965 -12.88 -30.12 30.94
N PHE A 966 -12.73 -29.27 29.93
CA PHE A 966 -12.35 -29.71 28.57
C PHE A 966 -11.06 -30.53 28.56
N LEU A 967 -10.01 -30.07 29.24
CA LEU A 967 -8.72 -30.77 29.31
C LEU A 967 -8.80 -32.11 30.06
N THR A 968 -9.56 -32.17 31.15
CA THR A 968 -9.57 -33.33 32.06
C THR A 968 -10.66 -34.35 31.79
N GLU A 969 -11.75 -33.98 31.10
CA GLU A 969 -12.87 -34.86 30.79
C GLU A 969 -12.87 -35.20 29.29
N GLU A 970 -13.00 -34.21 28.40
CA GLU A 970 -13.17 -34.44 26.96
C GLU A 970 -11.92 -35.05 26.30
N LEU A 971 -10.72 -34.50 26.56
CA LEU A 971 -9.46 -35.00 25.99
C LEU A 971 -8.98 -36.31 26.65
N ALA A 972 -9.18 -36.44 27.96
CA ALA A 972 -8.77 -37.64 28.70
C ALA A 972 -9.63 -38.87 28.33
N GLU A 973 -10.93 -38.69 28.09
CA GLU A 973 -11.84 -39.78 27.72
C GLU A 973 -11.43 -40.45 26.40
N VAL A 974 -11.06 -39.65 25.38
CA VAL A 974 -10.55 -40.16 24.11
C VAL A 974 -9.27 -40.99 24.30
N ALA A 975 -8.37 -40.55 25.17
CA ALA A 975 -7.14 -41.28 25.48
C ALA A 975 -7.41 -42.59 26.23
N VAL A 976 -8.35 -42.57 27.19
CA VAL A 976 -8.76 -43.74 27.98
C VAL A 976 -9.46 -44.79 27.13
N GLU A 977 -10.35 -44.41 26.21
CA GLU A 977 -11.00 -45.34 25.29
C GLU A 977 -9.98 -46.05 24.38
N SER A 978 -9.01 -45.30 23.86
CA SER A 978 -7.90 -45.84 23.07
C SER A 978 -7.05 -46.86 23.87
N ALA A 979 -6.92 -46.68 25.18
CA ALA A 979 -6.16 -47.57 26.04
C ALA A 979 -6.92 -48.85 26.42
N TYR A 980 -8.20 -48.74 26.75
CA TYR A 980 -9.03 -49.92 27.04
C TYR A 980 -9.27 -50.81 25.81
N ALA A 981 -9.33 -50.22 24.61
CA ALA A 981 -9.37 -50.99 23.36
C ALA A 981 -8.15 -51.93 23.22
N GLU A 982 -6.96 -51.47 23.65
CA GLU A 982 -5.73 -52.27 23.66
C GLU A 982 -5.79 -53.39 24.70
N LEU A 983 -6.35 -53.10 25.88
CA LEU A 983 -6.51 -54.09 26.95
C LEU A 983 -7.49 -55.21 26.59
N GLU A 984 -8.63 -54.87 25.98
CA GLU A 984 -9.61 -55.88 25.49
C GLU A 984 -9.00 -56.77 24.40
N ARG A 985 -8.08 -56.24 23.57
CA ARG A 985 -7.33 -57.05 22.59
C ARG A 985 -6.44 -58.08 23.28
N ALA A 986 -5.67 -57.65 24.27
CA ALA A 986 -4.80 -58.53 25.04
C ALA A 986 -5.61 -59.65 25.73
N ARG A 987 -6.79 -59.32 26.29
CA ARG A 987 -7.71 -60.29 26.88
C ARG A 987 -8.21 -61.32 25.86
N ARG A 988 -8.69 -60.88 24.69
CA ARG A 988 -9.18 -61.80 23.64
C ARG A 988 -8.10 -62.74 23.13
N THR A 989 -6.86 -62.24 23.00
CA THR A 989 -5.73 -63.09 22.62
C THR A 989 -5.41 -64.13 23.70
N ALA A 990 -5.42 -63.73 24.98
CA ALA A 990 -5.25 -64.65 26.10
C ALA A 990 -6.36 -65.72 26.15
N GLU A 991 -7.61 -65.36 25.83
CA GLU A 991 -8.73 -66.30 25.74
C GLU A 991 -8.53 -67.37 24.67
N GLU A 992 -8.13 -66.97 23.47
CA GLU A 992 -7.89 -67.92 22.38
C GLU A 992 -6.66 -68.80 22.66
N PHE A 993 -5.60 -68.23 23.24
CA PHE A 993 -4.42 -69.01 23.65
C PHE A 993 -4.77 -70.03 24.73
N ALA A 994 -5.57 -69.65 25.73
CA ALA A 994 -6.05 -70.60 26.73
C ALA A 994 -6.87 -71.72 26.06
N ARG A 995 -7.83 -71.40 25.18
CA ARG A 995 -8.61 -72.41 24.45
C ARG A 995 -7.73 -73.37 23.66
N ALA A 996 -6.74 -72.87 22.93
CA ALA A 996 -5.82 -73.69 22.13
C ALA A 996 -4.94 -74.61 23.00
N ALA A 997 -4.51 -74.17 24.18
CA ALA A 997 -3.70 -74.97 25.11
C ALA A 997 -4.46 -76.19 25.67
N GLY A 998 -5.79 -76.07 25.86
CA GLY A 998 -6.65 -77.09 26.47
C GLY A 998 -7.14 -78.19 25.53
N GLN A 999 -6.78 -78.15 24.25
CA GLN A 999 -7.16 -79.15 23.24
C GLN A 999 -6.31 -80.43 23.33
N SER A 1000 -6.80 -81.55 22.79
CA SER A 1000 -6.06 -82.82 22.75
C SER A 1000 -4.89 -82.77 21.75
N GLU A 1001 -3.87 -83.64 21.91
CA GLU A 1001 -2.70 -83.66 21.01
C GLU A 1001 -3.04 -83.92 19.53
N ALA A 1002 -4.10 -84.71 19.26
CA ALA A 1002 -4.59 -84.92 17.90
C ALA A 1002 -5.20 -83.63 17.30
N GLU A 1003 -6.00 -82.92 18.08
CA GLU A 1003 -6.60 -81.63 17.69
C GLU A 1003 -5.53 -80.53 17.52
N LYS A 1004 -4.50 -80.53 18.39
CA LYS A 1004 -3.38 -79.59 18.30
C LYS A 1004 -2.58 -79.77 17.01
N ALA A 1005 -2.30 -81.01 16.60
CA ALA A 1005 -1.56 -81.29 15.37
C ALA A 1005 -2.32 -80.85 14.11
N GLU A 1006 -3.63 -81.13 14.05
CA GLU A 1006 -4.50 -80.71 12.94
C GLU A 1006 -4.62 -79.17 12.87
N LYS A 1007 -4.85 -78.51 14.02
CA LYS A 1007 -4.96 -77.04 14.10
C LYS A 1007 -3.63 -76.34 13.73
N ARG A 1008 -2.48 -76.94 14.05
CA ARG A 1008 -1.13 -76.41 13.69
C ARG A 1008 -0.94 -76.37 12.17
N GLN A 1009 -1.33 -77.44 11.47
CA GLN A 1009 -1.22 -77.51 10.00
C GLN A 1009 -2.22 -76.56 9.31
N ALA A 1010 -3.42 -76.40 9.87
CA ALA A 1010 -4.41 -75.45 9.39
C ALA A 1010 -3.95 -73.98 9.58
N LEU A 1011 -3.31 -73.65 10.71
CA LEU A 1011 -2.83 -72.30 11.02
C LEU A 1011 -1.75 -71.80 10.06
N GLU A 1012 -0.81 -72.65 9.64
CA GLU A 1012 0.21 -72.25 8.66
C GLU A 1012 -0.40 -71.94 7.28
N ALA A 1013 -1.42 -72.70 6.88
CA ALA A 1013 -2.18 -72.42 5.66
C ALA A 1013 -2.97 -71.11 5.78
N VAL A 1014 -3.51 -70.79 6.97
CA VAL A 1014 -4.19 -69.52 7.24
C VAL A 1014 -3.19 -68.35 7.23
N LYS A 1015 -2.03 -68.49 7.88
CA LYS A 1015 -0.95 -67.51 7.90
C LYS A 1015 -0.53 -67.12 6.49
N THR A 1016 -0.32 -68.11 5.63
CA THR A 1016 0.03 -67.90 4.22
C THR A 1016 -1.06 -67.13 3.46
N LYS A 1017 -2.34 -67.44 3.71
CA LYS A 1017 -3.47 -66.72 3.09
C LYS A 1017 -3.57 -65.26 3.57
N MET A 1018 -3.39 -65.01 4.87
CA MET A 1018 -3.39 -63.66 5.44
C MET A 1018 -2.28 -62.80 4.85
N HIS A 1019 -1.06 -63.33 4.74
CA HIS A 1019 0.06 -62.66 4.08
C HIS A 1019 -0.19 -62.37 2.61
N ALA A 1020 -0.86 -63.28 1.88
CA ALA A 1020 -1.25 -63.04 0.50
C ALA A 1020 -2.23 -61.86 0.35
N VAL A 1021 -3.15 -61.68 1.29
CA VAL A 1021 -4.06 -60.52 1.32
C VAL A 1021 -3.28 -59.23 1.59
N LEU A 1022 -2.38 -59.23 2.57
CA LEU A 1022 -1.58 -58.05 2.93
C LEU A 1022 -0.58 -57.65 1.82
N ALA A 1023 0.02 -58.63 1.13
CA ALA A 1023 0.91 -58.39 0.00
C ALA A 1023 0.16 -57.91 -1.26
N GLY A 1024 -1.14 -58.21 -1.36
CA GLY A 1024 -2.02 -57.82 -2.48
C GLY A 1024 -2.71 -56.47 -2.31
N ILE A 1025 -2.32 -55.67 -1.30
CA ILE A 1025 -2.88 -54.33 -1.08
C ILE A 1025 -2.56 -53.42 -2.26
N ASP A 1026 -3.60 -52.83 -2.83
CA ASP A 1026 -3.50 -51.85 -3.91
C ASP A 1026 -3.78 -50.43 -3.39
N ASP A 1027 -2.86 -49.52 -3.70
CA ASP A 1027 -2.95 -48.10 -3.39
C ASP A 1027 -3.53 -47.27 -4.56
N ALA A 1028 -3.72 -47.85 -5.74
CA ALA A 1028 -4.12 -47.13 -6.96
C ALA A 1028 -5.46 -46.40 -6.80
N TYR A 1029 -6.45 -47.05 -6.18
CA TYR A 1029 -7.74 -46.41 -5.88
C TYR A 1029 -7.56 -45.18 -4.99
N GLY A 1030 -6.76 -45.29 -3.91
CA GLY A 1030 -6.52 -44.18 -2.99
C GLY A 1030 -5.78 -43.02 -3.63
N ARG A 1031 -4.80 -43.30 -4.52
CA ARG A 1031 -4.12 -42.25 -5.31
C ARG A 1031 -5.06 -41.57 -6.31
N GLN A 1032 -5.99 -42.32 -6.93
CA GLN A 1032 -7.00 -41.73 -7.81
C GLN A 1032 -7.98 -40.86 -7.02
N ALA A 1033 -8.45 -41.33 -5.86
CA ALA A 1033 -9.34 -40.58 -4.98
C ALA A 1033 -8.67 -39.30 -4.46
N LEU A 1034 -7.38 -39.36 -4.09
CA LEU A 1034 -6.57 -38.18 -3.73
C LEU A 1034 -6.59 -37.12 -4.85
N ARG A 1035 -6.39 -37.51 -6.11
CA ARG A 1035 -6.39 -36.56 -7.23
C ARG A 1035 -7.76 -35.89 -7.41
N GLN A 1036 -8.84 -36.65 -7.27
CA GLN A 1036 -10.21 -36.13 -7.33
C GLN A 1036 -10.50 -35.17 -6.17
N GLU A 1037 -10.10 -35.53 -4.95
CA GLU A 1037 -10.25 -34.69 -3.76
C GLU A 1037 -9.49 -33.37 -3.91
N VAL A 1038 -8.22 -33.41 -4.35
CA VAL A 1038 -7.43 -32.21 -4.61
C VAL A 1038 -8.09 -31.33 -5.68
N ASP A 1039 -8.65 -31.93 -6.72
CA ASP A 1039 -9.39 -31.21 -7.77
C ASP A 1039 -10.58 -30.44 -7.21
N GLU A 1040 -11.41 -31.10 -6.40
CA GLU A 1040 -12.57 -30.48 -5.77
C GLU A 1040 -12.16 -29.36 -4.79
N LEU A 1041 -11.15 -29.61 -3.95
CA LEU A 1041 -10.69 -28.63 -2.97
C LEU A 1041 -10.12 -27.36 -3.63
N LEU A 1042 -9.32 -27.51 -4.69
CA LEU A 1042 -8.71 -26.38 -5.40
C LEU A 1042 -9.74 -25.58 -6.22
N TYR A 1043 -10.80 -26.22 -6.71
CA TYR A 1043 -11.91 -25.51 -7.35
C TYR A 1043 -12.54 -24.47 -6.41
N TYR A 1044 -12.75 -24.83 -5.13
CA TYR A 1044 -13.28 -23.90 -4.14
C TYR A 1044 -12.26 -22.87 -3.64
N VAL A 1045 -10.95 -23.16 -3.70
CA VAL A 1045 -9.91 -22.17 -3.38
C VAL A 1045 -10.06 -20.95 -4.29
N LYS A 1046 -10.17 -21.17 -5.60
CA LYS A 1046 -10.35 -20.08 -6.58
C LYS A 1046 -11.54 -19.20 -6.23
N GLN A 1047 -12.70 -19.80 -5.94
CA GLN A 1047 -13.92 -19.05 -5.61
C GLN A 1047 -13.72 -18.18 -4.37
N ARG A 1048 -13.14 -18.73 -3.29
CA ARG A 1048 -12.91 -17.98 -2.04
C ARG A 1048 -11.97 -16.79 -2.23
N VAL A 1049 -10.89 -16.96 -2.99
CA VAL A 1049 -9.95 -15.87 -3.30
C VAL A 1049 -10.65 -14.75 -4.07
N PHE A 1050 -11.49 -15.07 -5.06
CA PHE A 1050 -12.24 -14.05 -5.80
C PHE A 1050 -13.33 -13.37 -4.97
N PHE A 1051 -14.01 -14.08 -4.05
CA PHE A 1051 -14.91 -13.44 -3.09
C PHE A 1051 -14.17 -12.42 -2.22
N ARG A 1052 -12.94 -12.75 -1.80
CA ARG A 1052 -12.09 -11.91 -0.95
C ARG A 1052 -11.41 -10.77 -1.71
N LEU A 1053 -11.21 -10.91 -3.02
CA LEU A 1053 -10.58 -9.90 -3.88
C LEU A 1053 -11.22 -8.51 -3.71
N ASN A 1054 -12.52 -8.45 -3.45
CA ASN A 1054 -13.23 -7.19 -3.23
C ASN A 1054 -12.67 -6.39 -2.03
N ASP A 1055 -12.39 -7.07 -0.92
CA ASP A 1055 -11.89 -6.42 0.29
C ASP A 1055 -10.42 -6.03 0.11
N MET A 1056 -9.62 -6.92 -0.50
CA MET A 1056 -8.20 -6.67 -0.79
C MET A 1056 -8.01 -5.53 -1.80
N PHE A 1057 -8.90 -5.42 -2.79
CA PHE A 1057 -8.91 -4.31 -3.75
C PHE A 1057 -9.22 -2.98 -3.04
N LYS A 1058 -10.20 -2.94 -2.14
CA LYS A 1058 -10.50 -1.72 -1.37
C LYS A 1058 -9.33 -1.29 -0.50
N GLU A 1059 -8.64 -2.25 0.11
CA GLU A 1059 -7.46 -1.97 0.93
C GLU A 1059 -6.31 -1.38 0.10
N ALA A 1060 -6.00 -1.96 -1.06
CA ALA A 1060 -4.91 -1.50 -1.92
C ALA A 1060 -5.23 -0.18 -2.65
N PHE A 1061 -6.48 -0.02 -3.13
CA PHE A 1061 -6.95 1.16 -3.87
C PHE A 1061 -7.80 2.06 -2.96
N ASN A 1062 -7.13 2.77 -2.06
CA ASN A 1062 -7.77 3.68 -1.10
C ASN A 1062 -7.37 5.17 -1.32
N PRO A 1063 -8.17 6.12 -0.80
CA PRO A 1063 -7.96 7.55 -1.05
C PRO A 1063 -6.63 8.12 -0.53
N ALA A 1064 -6.06 7.53 0.53
CA ALA A 1064 -4.81 8.00 1.12
C ALA A 1064 -3.59 7.71 0.22
N VAL A 1065 -3.65 6.66 -0.60
CA VAL A 1065 -2.56 6.23 -1.48
C VAL A 1065 -2.64 6.90 -2.86
N LEU A 1066 -3.85 7.22 -3.32
CA LEU A 1066 -4.13 7.77 -4.66
C LEU A 1066 -4.32 9.30 -4.66
N ARG A 1067 -3.65 10.03 -3.76
CA ARG A 1067 -3.66 11.50 -3.76
C ARG A 1067 -2.85 12.07 -4.92
N ASP A 1068 -3.32 13.19 -5.46
CA ASP A 1068 -2.72 13.87 -6.62
C ASP A 1068 -1.33 14.49 -6.31
N ASP A 1069 -0.94 14.52 -5.04
CA ASP A 1069 0.20 15.26 -4.50
C ASP A 1069 1.51 14.43 -4.42
N GLN A 1070 1.45 13.09 -4.56
CA GLN A 1070 2.59 12.18 -4.32
C GLN A 1070 3.30 11.67 -5.60
N GLY A 1071 3.32 12.48 -6.65
CA GLY A 1071 4.00 12.18 -7.91
C GLY A 1071 3.05 11.71 -9.01
N PRO A 1072 3.56 11.12 -10.12
CA PRO A 1072 2.72 10.76 -11.24
C PRO A 1072 1.68 9.70 -10.81
N ALA A 1073 0.39 9.99 -10.96
CA ALA A 1073 -0.72 9.10 -10.59
C ALA A 1073 -0.53 7.65 -11.07
N ARG A 1074 0.14 7.48 -12.21
CA ARG A 1074 0.53 6.17 -12.75
C ARG A 1074 1.41 5.34 -11.81
N ARG A 1075 2.41 5.93 -11.14
CA ARG A 1075 3.28 5.21 -10.19
C ARG A 1075 2.51 4.81 -8.93
N ALA A 1076 1.61 5.68 -8.46
CA ALA A 1076 0.76 5.36 -7.32
C ALA A 1076 -0.17 4.17 -7.62
N LEU A 1077 -0.78 4.16 -8.81
CA LEU A 1077 -1.59 3.03 -9.31
C LEU A 1077 -0.79 1.75 -9.48
N GLU A 1078 0.43 1.83 -10.02
CA GLU A 1078 1.34 0.68 -10.15
C GLU A 1078 1.68 0.09 -8.76
N ARG A 1079 1.93 0.95 -7.76
CA ARG A 1079 2.15 0.52 -6.37
C ARG A 1079 0.90 -0.13 -5.76
N CYS A 1080 -0.29 0.45 -5.95
CA CYS A 1080 -1.55 -0.16 -5.52
C CYS A 1080 -1.76 -1.54 -6.15
N LEU A 1081 -1.42 -1.68 -7.43
CA LEU A 1081 -1.49 -2.96 -8.12
C LEU A 1081 -0.50 -3.97 -7.53
N ASP A 1082 0.75 -3.59 -7.30
CA ASP A 1082 1.74 -4.48 -6.71
C ASP A 1082 1.33 -4.93 -5.29
N GLU A 1083 0.76 -4.03 -4.48
CA GLU A 1083 0.22 -4.35 -3.15
C GLU A 1083 -0.98 -5.32 -3.23
N LEU A 1084 -1.88 -5.12 -4.19
CA LEU A 1084 -2.99 -6.03 -4.45
C LEU A 1084 -2.49 -7.41 -4.88
N LEU A 1085 -1.54 -7.47 -5.82
CA LEU A 1085 -0.96 -8.72 -6.32
C LEU A 1085 -0.24 -9.48 -5.21
N ALA A 1086 0.55 -8.78 -4.39
CA ALA A 1086 1.22 -9.37 -3.24
C ALA A 1086 0.21 -9.94 -2.23
N SER A 1087 -0.86 -9.20 -1.96
CA SER A 1087 -1.92 -9.63 -1.06
C SER A 1087 -2.63 -10.88 -1.59
N VAL A 1088 -3.06 -10.88 -2.86
CA VAL A 1088 -3.74 -12.02 -3.50
C VAL A 1088 -2.82 -13.24 -3.57
N GLY A 1089 -1.54 -13.01 -3.88
CA GLY A 1089 -0.52 -14.04 -3.92
C GLY A 1089 -0.27 -14.69 -2.56
N PHE A 1090 -0.29 -13.89 -1.50
CA PHE A 1090 -0.22 -14.36 -0.12
C PHE A 1090 -1.47 -15.17 0.26
N ASP A 1091 -2.67 -14.68 -0.04
CA ASP A 1091 -3.93 -15.35 0.30
C ASP A 1091 -4.06 -16.73 -0.38
N LEU A 1092 -3.64 -16.84 -1.65
CA LEU A 1092 -3.54 -18.11 -2.38
C LEU A 1092 -2.63 -19.11 -1.67
N ALA A 1093 -1.45 -18.66 -1.23
CA ALA A 1093 -0.52 -19.53 -0.51
C ALA A 1093 -1.12 -19.99 0.84
N GLN A 1094 -1.89 -19.15 1.54
CA GLN A 1094 -2.60 -19.55 2.76
C GLN A 1094 -3.72 -20.57 2.49
N GLU A 1095 -4.51 -20.36 1.44
CA GLU A 1095 -5.55 -21.30 1.03
C GLU A 1095 -4.99 -22.67 0.66
N LEU A 1096 -3.81 -22.71 0.04
CA LEU A 1096 -3.10 -23.97 -0.27
C LEU A 1096 -2.59 -24.68 0.98
N ARG A 1097 -2.09 -23.95 1.99
CA ARG A 1097 -1.73 -24.54 3.29
C ARG A 1097 -2.94 -25.15 3.98
N ALA A 1098 -4.06 -24.44 4.02
CA ALA A 1098 -5.31 -24.97 4.58
C ALA A 1098 -5.81 -26.19 3.78
N THR A 1099 -5.69 -26.14 2.45
CA THR A 1099 -6.03 -27.27 1.57
C THR A 1099 -5.15 -28.47 1.84
N SER A 1100 -3.85 -28.27 2.10
CA SER A 1100 -2.94 -29.35 2.44
C SER A 1100 -3.38 -30.11 3.70
N LEU A 1101 -3.89 -29.41 4.73
CA LEU A 1101 -4.43 -30.06 5.94
C LEU A 1101 -5.72 -30.85 5.66
N ARG A 1102 -6.60 -30.33 4.78
CA ARG A 1102 -7.81 -31.06 4.37
C ARG A 1102 -7.45 -32.33 3.61
N VAL A 1103 -6.42 -32.28 2.76
CA VAL A 1103 -5.88 -33.45 2.07
C VAL A 1103 -5.29 -34.44 3.08
N GLU A 1104 -4.48 -34.00 4.04
CA GLU A 1104 -3.95 -34.89 5.09
C GLU A 1104 -5.08 -35.58 5.88
N SER A 1105 -6.12 -34.84 6.28
CA SER A 1105 -7.30 -35.39 6.95
C SER A 1105 -8.03 -36.42 6.10
N PHE A 1106 -8.19 -36.14 4.79
CA PHE A 1106 -8.76 -37.09 3.85
C PHE A 1106 -7.91 -38.37 3.74
N LEU A 1107 -6.59 -38.25 3.65
CA LEU A 1107 -5.68 -39.40 3.58
C LEU A 1107 -5.70 -40.25 4.85
N HIS A 1108 -5.77 -39.63 6.03
CA HIS A 1108 -5.97 -40.35 7.29
C HIS A 1108 -7.27 -41.14 7.29
N LYS A 1109 -8.37 -40.56 6.80
CA LYS A 1109 -9.65 -41.26 6.66
C LYS A 1109 -9.55 -42.43 5.68
N GLN A 1110 -8.89 -42.24 4.54
CA GLN A 1110 -8.65 -43.32 3.57
C GLN A 1110 -7.81 -44.46 4.14
N LEU A 1111 -6.78 -44.17 4.94
CA LEU A 1111 -5.99 -45.19 5.63
C LEU A 1111 -6.83 -45.94 6.68
N ALA A 1112 -7.69 -45.25 7.43
CA ALA A 1112 -8.58 -45.87 8.41
C ALA A 1112 -9.62 -46.79 7.74
N GLU A 1113 -10.16 -46.39 6.60
CA GLU A 1113 -11.07 -47.21 5.77
C GLU A 1113 -10.34 -48.45 5.23
N GLN A 1114 -9.11 -48.30 4.73
CA GLN A 1114 -8.29 -49.43 4.27
C GLN A 1114 -7.95 -50.40 5.42
N PHE A 1115 -7.55 -49.88 6.58
CA PHE A 1115 -7.35 -50.70 7.78
C PHE A 1115 -8.62 -51.49 8.13
N SER A 1116 -9.78 -50.83 8.16
CA SER A 1116 -11.06 -51.48 8.51
C SER A 1116 -11.43 -52.58 7.52
N ARG A 1117 -11.21 -52.34 6.22
CA ARG A 1117 -11.42 -53.34 5.17
C ARG A 1117 -10.51 -54.55 5.35
N LEU A 1118 -9.21 -54.32 5.52
CA LEU A 1118 -8.21 -55.38 5.73
C LEU A 1118 -8.48 -56.16 7.01
N PHE A 1119 -8.80 -55.46 8.10
CA PHE A 1119 -9.17 -56.08 9.36
C PHE A 1119 -10.37 -57.03 9.20
N HIS A 1120 -11.43 -56.60 8.52
CA HIS A 1120 -12.58 -57.43 8.24
C HIS A 1120 -12.26 -58.63 7.33
N GLU A 1121 -11.42 -58.43 6.32
CA GLU A 1121 -11.02 -59.50 5.40
C GLU A 1121 -10.15 -60.55 6.09
N LEU A 1122 -9.18 -60.12 6.91
CA LEU A 1122 -8.32 -61.01 7.68
C LEU A 1122 -9.11 -61.79 8.74
N ARG A 1123 -10.09 -61.17 9.40
CA ARG A 1123 -10.96 -61.86 10.36
C ARG A 1123 -11.82 -62.98 9.76
N ARG A 1124 -12.06 -62.99 8.45
CA ARG A 1124 -12.75 -64.12 7.80
C ARG A 1124 -11.96 -65.42 7.86
N PHE A 1125 -10.64 -65.35 8.04
CA PHE A 1125 -9.80 -66.52 8.19
C PHE A 1125 -9.63 -66.96 9.64
N ASP A 1126 -9.73 -66.03 10.59
CA ASP A 1126 -9.75 -66.30 12.03
C ASP A 1126 -10.57 -65.23 12.76
N ASP A 1127 -11.72 -65.61 13.31
CA ASP A 1127 -12.63 -64.70 14.02
C ASP A 1127 -12.01 -64.11 15.29
N ALA A 1128 -11.01 -64.77 15.89
CA ALA A 1128 -10.31 -64.34 17.09
C ALA A 1128 -9.17 -63.34 16.81
N LEU A 1129 -8.80 -63.16 15.54
CA LEU A 1129 -7.77 -62.19 15.13
C LEU A 1129 -8.19 -60.77 15.54
N ALA A 1130 -7.35 -60.12 16.32
CA ALA A 1130 -7.56 -58.76 16.79
C ALA A 1130 -6.35 -57.90 16.42
N LEU A 1131 -6.56 -56.94 15.53
CA LEU A 1131 -5.53 -56.02 15.02
C LEU A 1131 -5.75 -54.61 15.56
N THR A 1132 -4.67 -53.83 15.55
CA THR A 1132 -4.63 -52.43 15.97
C THR A 1132 -4.36 -51.56 14.77
N PRO A 1133 -5.06 -50.43 14.60
CA PRO A 1133 -4.58 -49.43 13.68
C PRO A 1133 -3.16 -49.02 14.13
N PRO A 1134 -2.17 -49.02 13.23
CA PRO A 1134 -0.82 -48.57 13.57
C PRO A 1134 -0.81 -47.08 13.92
N GLU A 1135 0.33 -46.58 14.42
CA GLU A 1135 0.48 -45.16 14.66
C GLU A 1135 0.16 -44.35 13.39
N PRO A 1136 -0.54 -43.20 13.52
CA PRO A 1136 -0.89 -42.38 12.37
C PRO A 1136 0.36 -41.99 11.58
N PHE A 1137 0.34 -42.25 10.27
CA PHE A 1137 1.42 -41.84 9.38
C PHE A 1137 1.54 -40.31 9.36
N ALA A 1138 2.72 -39.77 9.66
CA ALA A 1138 2.93 -38.33 9.67
C ALA A 1138 3.11 -37.80 8.23
N PHE A 1139 2.08 -37.15 7.71
CA PHE A 1139 2.14 -36.48 6.42
C PHE A 1139 2.84 -35.11 6.53
N SER A 1140 3.62 -34.78 5.50
CA SER A 1140 4.29 -33.49 5.37
C SER A 1140 3.80 -32.75 4.13
N ALA A 1141 3.28 -31.54 4.35
CA ALA A 1141 2.91 -30.62 3.28
C ALA A 1141 4.15 -30.07 2.54
N PRO A 1142 4.05 -29.77 1.24
CA PRO A 1142 5.08 -29.02 0.53
C PRO A 1142 5.07 -27.54 0.94
N GLU A 1143 6.20 -26.85 0.77
CA GLU A 1143 6.25 -25.39 0.94
C GLU A 1143 5.60 -24.66 -0.23
N PHE A 1144 4.77 -23.66 0.09
CA PHE A 1144 4.06 -22.82 -0.87
C PHE A 1144 4.63 -21.39 -0.84
N ALA A 1145 5.28 -20.99 -1.93
CA ALA A 1145 5.68 -19.61 -2.14
C ALA A 1145 4.47 -18.73 -2.49
N ASN A 1146 4.57 -17.43 -2.20
CA ASN A 1146 3.55 -16.46 -2.59
C ASN A 1146 3.37 -16.46 -4.11
N ALA A 1147 2.11 -16.50 -4.57
CA ALA A 1147 1.81 -16.46 -6.00
C ALA A 1147 2.01 -15.06 -6.58
N LEU A 1148 1.91 -14.96 -7.91
CA LEU A 1148 1.78 -13.70 -8.67
C LEU A 1148 2.99 -12.74 -8.68
N GLY A 1149 4.12 -13.07 -8.03
CA GLY A 1149 5.31 -12.21 -8.02
C GLY A 1149 5.87 -11.88 -9.42
N ASP A 1150 5.84 -12.87 -10.32
CA ASP A 1150 6.41 -12.79 -11.68
C ASP A 1150 5.39 -12.40 -12.76
N VAL A 1151 4.17 -12.01 -12.38
CA VAL A 1151 3.13 -11.66 -13.37
C VAL A 1151 3.52 -10.37 -14.10
N ASP A 1152 3.34 -10.37 -15.42
CA ASP A 1152 3.60 -9.20 -16.26
C ASP A 1152 2.59 -8.07 -15.97
N ARG A 1153 3.11 -6.92 -15.53
CA ARG A 1153 2.31 -5.72 -15.19
C ARG A 1153 1.60 -5.13 -16.40
N ALA A 1154 2.09 -5.39 -17.62
CA ALA A 1154 1.45 -4.90 -18.85
C ALA A 1154 0.01 -5.41 -19.02
N ARG A 1155 -0.32 -6.57 -18.43
CA ARG A 1155 -1.68 -7.15 -18.44
C ARG A 1155 -2.73 -6.25 -17.79
N PHE A 1156 -2.32 -5.45 -16.82
CA PHE A 1156 -3.21 -4.59 -16.05
C PHE A 1156 -3.30 -3.17 -16.64
N ALA A 1157 -2.55 -2.85 -17.71
CA ALA A 1157 -2.52 -1.51 -18.30
C ALA A 1157 -3.92 -1.01 -18.70
N LYS A 1158 -4.77 -1.90 -19.23
CA LYS A 1158 -6.17 -1.57 -19.57
C LYS A 1158 -6.96 -1.18 -18.31
N ALA A 1159 -6.84 -1.95 -17.23
CA ALA A 1159 -7.53 -1.67 -15.98
C ALA A 1159 -7.05 -0.35 -15.36
N LEU A 1160 -5.73 -0.11 -15.31
CA LEU A 1160 -5.15 1.11 -14.77
C LEU A 1160 -5.52 2.36 -15.59
N SER A 1161 -5.68 2.23 -16.92
CA SER A 1161 -6.11 3.34 -17.79
C SER A 1161 -7.53 3.86 -17.54
N LEU A 1162 -8.34 3.13 -16.77
CA LEU A 1162 -9.69 3.57 -16.38
C LEU A 1162 -9.65 4.67 -15.32
N TYR A 1163 -8.54 4.84 -14.60
CA TYR A 1163 -8.38 5.92 -13.64
C TYR A 1163 -8.13 7.25 -14.35
N LYS A 1164 -8.92 8.26 -13.98
CA LYS A 1164 -8.76 9.63 -14.49
C LYS A 1164 -8.29 10.60 -13.40
N ASN A 1165 -8.98 10.61 -12.25
CA ASN A 1165 -8.62 11.35 -11.05
C ASN A 1165 -9.26 10.69 -9.82
N ALA A 1166 -8.78 11.05 -8.63
CA ALA A 1166 -9.25 10.45 -7.38
C ALA A 1166 -10.76 10.64 -7.17
N LYS A 1167 -11.28 11.84 -7.46
CA LYS A 1167 -12.70 12.17 -7.29
C LYS A 1167 -13.61 11.28 -8.14
N SER A 1168 -13.35 11.18 -9.45
CA SER A 1168 -14.15 10.33 -10.35
C SER A 1168 -14.03 8.85 -10.03
N PHE A 1169 -12.86 8.42 -9.55
CA PHE A 1169 -12.61 7.04 -9.18
C PHE A 1169 -13.44 6.61 -7.97
N PHE A 1170 -13.49 7.43 -6.91
CA PHE A 1170 -14.21 7.09 -5.67
C PHE A 1170 -15.69 7.49 -5.65
N GLU A 1171 -16.09 8.54 -6.37
CA GLU A 1171 -17.48 9.02 -6.39
C GLU A 1171 -18.35 8.42 -7.53
N ARG A 1172 -17.75 7.79 -8.55
CA ARG A 1172 -18.46 7.17 -9.69
C ARG A 1172 -18.21 5.66 -9.79
N ASP A 1173 -18.84 5.00 -10.76
CA ASP A 1173 -18.68 3.56 -11.06
C ASP A 1173 -17.28 3.14 -11.59
N GLU A 1174 -16.30 4.06 -11.67
CA GLU A 1174 -14.95 3.78 -12.21
C GLU A 1174 -14.17 2.77 -11.35
N LYS A 1175 -14.25 2.86 -10.02
CA LYS A 1175 -13.67 1.89 -9.07
C LYS A 1175 -14.16 0.46 -9.33
N ARG A 1176 -15.47 0.31 -9.52
CA ARG A 1176 -16.11 -0.99 -9.79
C ARG A 1176 -15.61 -1.59 -11.10
N ARG A 1177 -15.55 -0.78 -12.17
CA ARG A 1177 -15.10 -1.23 -13.50
C ARG A 1177 -13.63 -1.61 -13.53
N MET A 1178 -12.77 -0.85 -12.84
CA MET A 1178 -11.36 -1.20 -12.70
C MET A 1178 -11.21 -2.55 -12.00
N LYS A 1179 -11.92 -2.76 -10.89
CA LYS A 1179 -11.89 -4.04 -10.16
C LYS A 1179 -12.30 -5.21 -11.05
N GLU A 1180 -13.40 -5.08 -11.79
CA GLU A 1180 -13.88 -6.14 -12.71
C GLU A 1180 -12.85 -6.48 -13.80
N GLU A 1181 -12.12 -5.49 -14.32
CA GLU A 1181 -11.03 -5.71 -15.30
C GLU A 1181 -9.77 -6.34 -14.67
N ILE A 1182 -9.39 -5.94 -13.45
CA ILE A 1182 -8.30 -6.60 -12.71
C ILE A 1182 -8.67 -8.05 -12.39
N GLU A 1183 -9.90 -8.29 -11.96
CA GLU A 1183 -10.43 -9.63 -11.68
C GLU A 1183 -10.31 -10.52 -12.93
N ALA A 1184 -10.76 -10.02 -14.09
CA ALA A 1184 -10.63 -10.73 -15.36
C ALA A 1184 -9.17 -11.02 -15.74
N ALA A 1185 -8.26 -10.06 -15.50
CA ALA A 1185 -6.83 -10.22 -15.78
C ALA A 1185 -6.13 -11.22 -14.83
N LEU A 1186 -6.69 -11.44 -13.63
CA LEU A 1186 -6.17 -12.38 -12.62
C LEU A 1186 -6.60 -13.83 -12.83
N VAL A 1187 -7.67 -14.10 -13.59
CA VAL A 1187 -8.21 -15.46 -13.77
C VAL A 1187 -7.15 -16.43 -14.28
N GLU A 1188 -6.45 -16.09 -15.36
CA GLU A 1188 -5.49 -17.01 -16.00
C GLU A 1188 -4.18 -17.18 -15.19
N PRO A 1189 -3.58 -16.14 -14.58
CA PRO A 1189 -2.45 -16.32 -13.67
C PRO A 1189 -2.77 -17.18 -12.45
N ILE A 1190 -3.96 -17.02 -11.87
CA ILE A 1190 -4.42 -17.83 -10.73
C ILE A 1190 -4.66 -19.27 -11.16
N ASP A 1191 -5.29 -19.51 -12.31
CA ASP A 1191 -5.50 -20.85 -12.85
C ASP A 1191 -4.17 -21.56 -13.14
N ALA A 1192 -3.18 -20.86 -13.71
CA ALA A 1192 -1.86 -21.40 -13.97
C ALA A 1192 -1.14 -21.79 -12.66
N TYR A 1193 -1.17 -20.92 -11.66
CA TYR A 1193 -0.58 -21.21 -10.35
C TYR A 1193 -1.27 -22.40 -9.66
N LEU A 1194 -2.60 -22.44 -9.62
CA LEU A 1194 -3.34 -23.55 -9.02
C LEU A 1194 -3.11 -24.88 -9.75
N ALA A 1195 -2.97 -24.87 -11.08
CA ALA A 1195 -2.65 -26.06 -11.85
C ALA A 1195 -1.25 -26.60 -11.53
N GLU A 1196 -0.25 -25.73 -11.37
CA GLU A 1196 1.10 -26.12 -10.93
C GLU A 1196 1.07 -26.71 -9.52
N GLN A 1197 0.42 -26.01 -8.57
CA GLN A 1197 0.35 -26.46 -7.18
C GLN A 1197 -0.47 -27.74 -7.03
N LYS A 1198 -1.48 -27.97 -7.89
CA LYS A 1198 -2.21 -29.25 -7.97
C LYS A 1198 -1.26 -30.40 -8.25
N GLU A 1199 -0.45 -30.33 -9.30
CA GLU A 1199 0.45 -31.43 -9.66
C GLU A 1199 1.51 -31.64 -8.57
N ARG A 1200 2.02 -30.57 -7.95
CA ARG A 1200 2.94 -30.66 -6.80
C ARG A 1200 2.29 -31.35 -5.59
N LEU A 1201 1.07 -30.97 -5.23
CA LEU A 1201 0.31 -31.57 -4.13
C LEU A 1201 0.03 -33.06 -4.37
N VAL A 1202 -0.51 -33.39 -5.55
CA VAL A 1202 -0.83 -34.77 -5.91
C VAL A 1202 0.42 -35.63 -5.94
N ALA A 1203 1.52 -35.18 -6.56
CA ALA A 1203 2.77 -35.94 -6.60
C ALA A 1203 3.34 -36.18 -5.20
N THR A 1204 3.39 -35.13 -4.37
CA THR A 1204 3.95 -35.18 -3.01
C THR A 1204 3.16 -36.13 -2.11
N TYR A 1205 1.83 -36.01 -2.12
CA TYR A 1205 0.97 -36.83 -1.27
C TYR A 1205 0.72 -38.24 -1.82
N ALA A 1206 0.79 -38.45 -3.14
CA ALA A 1206 0.66 -39.79 -3.72
C ALA A 1206 1.84 -40.71 -3.31
N GLU A 1207 3.07 -40.18 -3.31
CA GLU A 1207 4.24 -40.93 -2.86
C GLU A 1207 4.19 -41.19 -1.35
N GLN A 1208 3.80 -40.19 -0.55
CA GLN A 1208 3.60 -40.38 0.89
C GLN A 1208 2.48 -41.37 1.20
N TYR A 1209 1.36 -41.33 0.49
CA TYR A 1209 0.26 -42.27 0.66
C TYR A 1209 0.67 -43.70 0.31
N LYS A 1210 1.42 -43.89 -0.77
CA LYS A 1210 2.00 -45.20 -1.12
C LYS A 1210 2.90 -45.72 0.01
N ALA A 1211 3.76 -44.87 0.55
CA ALA A 1211 4.60 -45.23 1.70
C ALA A 1211 3.75 -45.56 2.94
N ALA A 1212 2.68 -44.81 3.20
CA ALA A 1212 1.77 -45.03 4.32
C ALA A 1212 0.99 -46.35 4.19
N VAL A 1213 0.53 -46.70 2.99
CA VAL A 1213 -0.13 -47.99 2.72
C VAL A 1213 0.84 -49.15 2.89
N ALA A 1214 2.09 -49.01 2.41
CA ALA A 1214 3.13 -50.01 2.62
C ALA A 1214 3.47 -50.18 4.12
N ALA A 1215 3.58 -49.07 4.87
CA ALA A 1215 3.81 -49.09 6.31
C ALA A 1215 2.63 -49.73 7.07
N LEU A 1216 1.39 -49.44 6.68
CA LEU A 1216 0.20 -50.09 7.21
C LEU A 1216 0.26 -51.61 6.95
N SER A 1217 0.54 -52.04 5.72
CA SER A 1217 0.66 -53.46 5.38
C SER A 1217 1.74 -54.16 6.20
N ALA A 1218 2.94 -53.57 6.30
CA ALA A 1218 4.04 -54.11 7.08
C ALA A 1218 3.70 -54.22 8.57
N ALA A 1219 3.09 -53.18 9.16
CA ALA A 1219 2.67 -53.19 10.56
C ALA A 1219 1.57 -54.23 10.85
N LEU A 1220 0.65 -54.44 9.91
CA LEU A 1220 -0.37 -55.49 10.02
C LEU A 1220 0.24 -56.89 9.85
N ALA A 1221 1.20 -57.05 8.94
CA ALA A 1221 1.91 -58.31 8.73
C ALA A 1221 2.68 -58.72 9.99
N GLU A 1222 3.37 -57.78 10.64
CA GLU A 1222 4.06 -58.01 11.92
C GLU A 1222 3.08 -58.40 13.04
N GLN A 1223 1.91 -57.74 13.13
CA GLN A 1223 0.88 -58.12 14.09
C GLN A 1223 0.30 -59.52 13.82
N VAL A 1224 0.07 -59.88 12.55
CA VAL A 1224 -0.38 -61.22 12.14
C VAL A 1224 0.68 -62.27 12.45
N ASP A 1225 1.95 -62.01 12.10
CA ASP A 1225 3.07 -62.91 12.38
C ASP A 1225 3.19 -63.17 13.86
N SER A 1226 3.20 -62.11 14.66
CA SER A 1226 3.24 -62.22 16.10
C SER A 1226 2.06 -63.05 16.62
N TYR A 1227 0.82 -62.78 16.17
CA TYR A 1227 -0.37 -63.52 16.61
C TYR A 1227 -0.26 -65.02 16.29
N MET A 1228 0.16 -65.36 15.07
CA MET A 1228 0.31 -66.73 14.61
C MET A 1228 1.45 -67.46 15.32
N GLU A 1229 2.59 -66.81 15.53
CA GLU A 1229 3.71 -67.37 16.29
C GLU A 1229 3.30 -67.68 17.73
N GLY A 1230 2.53 -66.79 18.37
CA GLY A 1230 1.96 -67.05 19.69
C GLY A 1230 1.05 -68.28 19.72
N LEU A 1231 0.13 -68.42 18.75
CA LEU A 1231 -0.74 -69.60 18.62
C LEU A 1231 0.05 -70.89 18.37
N LEU A 1232 1.03 -70.84 17.45
CA LEU A 1232 1.88 -71.98 17.13
C LEU A 1232 2.73 -72.38 18.35
N ALA A 1233 3.25 -71.43 19.12
CA ALA A 1233 3.98 -71.69 20.35
C ALA A 1233 3.09 -72.38 21.40
N VAL A 1234 1.86 -71.91 21.61
CA VAL A 1234 0.87 -72.55 22.50
C VAL A 1234 0.57 -73.99 22.06
N LEU A 1235 0.39 -74.21 20.77
CA LEU A 1235 0.10 -75.54 20.23
C LEU A 1235 1.32 -76.47 20.28
N SER A 1236 2.55 -75.95 20.31
CA SER A 1236 3.82 -76.71 20.26
C SER A 1236 4.41 -77.00 21.64
N ALA A 1237 4.12 -76.16 22.63
CA ALA A 1237 4.57 -76.31 24.01
C ALA A 1237 3.51 -77.02 24.87
N THR A 1238 3.91 -77.60 26.01
CA THR A 1238 3.00 -77.82 27.15
C THR A 1238 2.70 -76.47 27.81
N ALA A 1239 2.11 -75.54 27.06
CA ALA A 1239 1.65 -74.27 27.59
C ALA A 1239 0.63 -74.56 28.70
N ASP A 1240 0.86 -74.00 29.88
CA ASP A 1240 -0.01 -74.21 31.04
C ASP A 1240 -1.36 -73.51 30.80
N HIS A 1241 -2.35 -74.32 30.39
CA HIS A 1241 -3.72 -73.87 30.14
C HIS A 1241 -4.28 -73.10 31.34
N GLU A 1242 -4.00 -73.55 32.58
CA GLU A 1242 -4.49 -72.86 33.77
C GLU A 1242 -3.83 -71.50 33.98
N ALA A 1243 -2.56 -71.35 33.60
CA ALA A 1243 -1.85 -70.06 33.70
C ALA A 1243 -2.40 -69.03 32.70
N LEU A 1244 -2.64 -69.44 31.44
CA LEU A 1244 -3.23 -68.57 30.41
C LEU A 1244 -4.70 -68.21 30.74
N ALA A 1245 -5.48 -69.17 31.23
CA ALA A 1245 -6.84 -68.91 31.70
C ALA A 1245 -6.87 -67.95 32.90
N ARG A 1246 -5.88 -68.03 33.81
CA ARG A 1246 -5.72 -67.09 34.92
C ARG A 1246 -5.39 -65.67 34.44
N ILE A 1247 -4.49 -65.53 33.47
CA ILE A 1247 -4.16 -64.22 32.86
C ILE A 1247 -5.41 -63.63 32.18
N GLU A 1248 -6.13 -64.42 31.38
CA GLU A 1248 -7.35 -63.98 30.72
C GLU A 1248 -8.41 -63.52 31.73
N ALA A 1249 -8.65 -64.31 32.78
CA ALA A 1249 -9.62 -63.97 33.83
C ALA A 1249 -9.23 -62.68 34.58
N ALA A 1250 -7.93 -62.46 34.83
CA ALA A 1250 -7.43 -61.24 35.42
C ALA A 1250 -7.67 -60.02 34.52
N LEU A 1251 -7.32 -60.12 33.23
CA LEU A 1251 -7.56 -59.05 32.24
C LEU A 1251 -9.07 -58.76 32.09
N ARG A 1252 -9.91 -59.80 32.08
CA ARG A 1252 -11.38 -59.68 32.09
C ARG A 1252 -11.90 -58.96 33.34
N GLY A 1253 -11.31 -59.24 34.49
CA GLY A 1253 -11.57 -58.52 35.74
C GLY A 1253 -11.29 -57.02 35.62
N LEU A 1254 -10.14 -56.66 35.04
CA LEU A 1254 -9.73 -55.25 34.84
C LEU A 1254 -10.65 -54.49 33.87
N LEU A 1255 -11.25 -55.19 32.91
CA LEU A 1255 -12.20 -54.62 31.94
C LEU A 1255 -13.64 -54.56 32.45
N SER A 1256 -14.06 -55.50 33.30
CA SER A 1256 -15.44 -55.59 33.81
C SER A 1256 -15.79 -54.58 34.91
N GLY A 1257 -14.82 -53.85 35.45
CA GLY A 1257 -15.02 -52.71 36.36
C GLY A 1257 -15.78 -51.51 35.76
N ARG A 1258 -16.19 -51.56 34.48
CA ARG A 1258 -17.02 -50.54 33.80
C ARG A 1258 -18.54 -50.70 34.05
N GLY A 1259 -18.99 -51.83 34.62
CA GLY A 1259 -20.41 -52.22 34.65
C GLY A 1259 -21.27 -51.70 35.82
N GLY A 1260 -20.74 -50.88 36.74
CA GLY A 1260 -21.43 -50.50 37.99
C GLY A 1260 -22.24 -49.20 37.96
N GLU A 1261 -21.97 -48.26 37.06
CA GLU A 1261 -22.46 -46.87 37.19
C GLU A 1261 -23.27 -46.34 36.00
N ALA A 1262 -23.68 -47.19 35.05
CA ALA A 1262 -24.61 -46.79 34.00
C ALA A 1262 -25.84 -47.73 33.96
N ARG A 1263 -26.84 -47.41 34.80
CA ARG A 1263 -28.23 -47.81 34.63
C ARG A 1263 -29.14 -46.64 34.91
#